data_AF-A0A2R6HUN9-F1
#
_entry.id   AF-A0A2R6HUN9-F1
#
_cell.length_a   1.000
_cell.length_b   1.000
_cell.length_c   1.000
_cell.angle_alpha   90.00
_cell.angle_beta   90.00
_cell.angle_gamma   90.00
#
_symmetry.space_group_name_H-M   'P 1'
#
loop_
_entity.id
_entity.type
_entity.pdbx_description
1 polymer ?
#
loop_
_entity_poly.entity_id
_entity_poly.type
_entity_poly.pdbx_seq_one_letter_code
_entity_poly.pdbx_strand_id
1 'polypeptide(L)'
;MSQDRDYGAEQIQVLEGLQAVQKRPAMYIGSTDSRGLHHLVYEVVDNAIDEALAGHCDEITVTIHEDDSVSVSDDGRGIPVDTHGEHDRPALEVIMTVLHAGGKFDSKSYQVSGGLHGVGVSVVNALSKWLEVEVKRDGAVWKQRFDRGEPGQDLERIRDMEPDEGTGTTIRFWPDDEIFEHTEFVYSTLATRLRELAFLNSGVEITLEDERNDEVETFVYEGGIREFVEYLNETKEPLHRDVIYFEDTEAIDEGPVQVEIAMQGTAELQGSIHAFANNINTREGGTHMTGFKTALTRVVNDYATSNGLLKDLDDTLKGDDIREGLTAVISVKHPDPQFEGQTKTKLGNSEVRGIVESAMHDGLGTFFEENPDTAEAIVGKAVEAAKARRAAKKAEELTRRKSALESTALPGKLADCQTRDPDEAELFVVEGDSAGGSAKQGRNPEFQAILPVRGKILNVERHRLDRILENDQIRNLITALGTSIGDEFDIEDIRYKRIIMMSVDGEEHTFVRDGTGKTQFVEIGRFIDTVIESNGDGYEDYEVLCFGRDDHETKFRQIDQVIRHEIDEPLYEIETAYGRNLKVTASHSVFVYRNGSVELAFGDDIEPGDQVVAPRKLPLAGDQTDCIDLLEAFVKHDGFDSEIYARGEGIEAMFKAKVRQEYAGTKHGKPRVDAPESVRTELKSMRTEAGMTQQDVCEAVGVAQPITVSQWERGENRPAVDNFQAYCEAVGANSGAVMQSVSVTDSLLDQRWTNQYEGAPTNRVREYVRVSELDGDDLEYIPDDADIELTPEHYAEKGIDRYVDVDETLLDLLGFWVAEGSCSPRNGIRLAMGSNNESLIDKYRDAFEAVFGLEGKHSNYESRVGEVKLVNRVAALAWQHVFDCDANAAAQKSIPDLVFNATQDQQRAFVRGYLLGDGTVSDDKITWTTSSRDLASGLLYLLSGFGVIGSHSTVAADEIRDTEIRGETVRTVSDRHTVSVCAREDLVRLRDVWEQHPNGQKLQQKVDGGYDNTENRCYSEVSNDLVALDVRSVEEVEPSSEYVYDFSVENDENFVAGMGGLCAHNTDADVDGAHIRTLLLTLFYRHMKPLLEAGYVYAAQPPLYRVRYKGETYDAMTEAERDRIVEETCNGNPDQVQRFKGLGEMNPQQLWDTTMDPDQRILKQITIEDAAAADKMFSVLMGDAVEPRKEFIKEHSPEAEWVDI
;
A
#
# COMPACT_ATOMS: atom_id res chain seq x y z
N MET A 1 0.33 -59.76 2.72
CA MET A 1 1.22 -60.35 1.70
C MET A 1 1.81 -59.18 0.96
N SER A 2 3.13 -59.15 0.73
CA SER A 2 3.69 -58.21 -0.25
C SER A 2 3.15 -58.58 -1.62
N GLN A 3 2.67 -57.58 -2.38
CA GLN A 3 2.59 -57.73 -3.83
C GLN A 3 4.00 -57.45 -4.35
N ASP A 4 4.59 -58.40 -5.06
CA ASP A 4 5.82 -58.15 -5.81
C ASP A 4 5.50 -57.09 -6.88
N ARG A 5 6.08 -55.90 -6.73
CA ARG A 5 6.14 -54.91 -7.81
C ARG A 5 7.23 -55.37 -8.78
N ASP A 6 6.87 -56.22 -9.73
CA ASP A 6 7.71 -56.50 -10.90
C ASP A 6 8.15 -55.15 -11.51
N TYR A 7 9.45 -54.96 -11.69
CA TYR A 7 10.02 -53.83 -12.44
C TYR A 7 10.72 -54.36 -13.68
N GLY A 8 10.11 -54.13 -14.84
CA GLY A 8 10.51 -54.68 -16.12
C GLY A 8 10.30 -53.72 -17.29
N ALA A 9 10.68 -54.16 -18.49
CA ALA A 9 10.71 -53.30 -19.68
C ALA A 9 9.34 -52.69 -20.06
N GLU A 10 8.23 -53.34 -19.69
CA GLU A 10 6.86 -52.87 -19.97
C GLU A 10 6.45 -51.63 -19.15
N GLN A 11 7.26 -51.20 -18.17
CA GLN A 11 7.07 -49.94 -17.43
C GLN A 11 8.00 -48.82 -17.89
N ILE A 12 8.85 -49.05 -18.91
CA ILE A 12 9.60 -47.99 -19.57
C ILE A 12 8.68 -47.34 -20.60
N GLN A 13 7.92 -46.35 -20.16
CA GLN A 13 7.08 -45.55 -21.06
C GLN A 13 7.96 -44.60 -21.88
N VAL A 14 7.93 -44.75 -23.20
CA VAL A 14 8.41 -43.74 -24.15
C VAL A 14 7.24 -42.80 -24.44
N LEU A 15 7.51 -41.49 -24.46
CA LEU A 15 6.58 -40.46 -24.92
C LEU A 15 6.98 -40.07 -26.34
N GLU A 16 6.05 -40.15 -27.28
CA GLU A 16 6.31 -39.87 -28.70
C GLU A 16 5.77 -38.50 -29.10
N GLY A 17 6.51 -37.76 -29.95
CA GLY A 17 6.15 -36.42 -30.38
C GLY A 17 6.00 -35.44 -29.21
N LEU A 18 4.92 -34.64 -29.25
CA LEU A 18 4.65 -33.57 -28.28
C LEU A 18 4.16 -34.06 -26.90
N GLN A 19 3.89 -35.36 -26.74
CA GLN A 19 3.48 -35.96 -25.46
C GLN A 19 4.51 -35.73 -24.33
N ALA A 20 5.79 -35.58 -24.68
CA ALA A 20 6.85 -35.25 -23.74
C ALA A 20 6.68 -33.85 -23.14
N VAL A 21 6.21 -32.88 -23.93
CA VAL A 21 5.92 -31.50 -23.51
C VAL A 21 4.70 -31.50 -22.60
N GLN A 22 3.57 -32.07 -23.07
CA GLN A 22 2.31 -32.14 -22.33
C GLN A 22 2.45 -32.81 -20.95
N LYS A 23 3.34 -33.81 -20.81
CA LYS A 23 3.54 -34.50 -19.53
C LYS A 23 4.52 -33.80 -18.59
N ARG A 24 5.30 -32.83 -19.09
CA ARG A 24 6.35 -32.11 -18.35
C ARG A 24 6.50 -30.65 -18.83
N PRO A 25 5.42 -29.84 -18.85
CA PRO A 25 5.42 -28.48 -19.42
C PRO A 25 6.50 -27.58 -18.83
N ALA A 26 6.67 -27.62 -17.50
CA ALA A 26 7.68 -26.85 -16.76
C ALA A 26 9.13 -27.03 -17.26
N MET A 27 9.48 -28.14 -17.92
CA MET A 27 10.83 -28.32 -18.50
C MET A 27 11.07 -27.48 -19.77
N TYR A 28 9.99 -26.96 -20.38
CA TYR A 28 10.01 -26.20 -21.62
C TYR A 28 9.65 -24.73 -21.41
N ILE A 29 8.67 -24.45 -20.53
CA ILE A 29 8.14 -23.09 -20.26
C ILE A 29 8.35 -22.61 -18.80
N GLY A 30 9.16 -23.34 -18.02
CA GLY A 30 9.48 -23.01 -16.62
C GLY A 30 8.42 -23.47 -15.61
N SER A 31 7.16 -23.10 -15.83
CA SER A 31 6.03 -23.31 -14.89
C SER A 31 4.70 -23.54 -15.62
N THR A 32 3.63 -23.82 -14.89
CA THR A 32 2.23 -23.86 -15.37
C THR A 32 1.34 -22.83 -14.68
N ASP A 33 1.97 -21.88 -13.99
CA ASP A 33 1.37 -20.67 -13.45
C ASP A 33 1.22 -19.60 -14.55
N SER A 34 0.75 -18.41 -14.16
CA SER A 34 0.66 -17.24 -15.05
C SER A 34 1.99 -16.92 -15.78
N ARG A 35 3.15 -17.15 -15.18
CA ARG A 35 4.46 -16.88 -15.83
C ARG A 35 4.69 -17.83 -17.00
N GLY A 36 4.32 -19.10 -16.85
CA GLY A 36 4.37 -20.11 -17.91
C GLY A 36 3.37 -19.84 -19.03
N LEU A 37 2.18 -19.36 -18.68
CA LEU A 37 1.14 -18.94 -19.64
C LEU A 37 1.63 -17.79 -20.53
N HIS A 38 2.15 -16.71 -19.94
CA HIS A 38 2.71 -15.57 -20.69
C HIS A 38 3.94 -15.97 -21.54
N HIS A 39 4.71 -16.97 -21.10
CA HIS A 39 5.84 -17.50 -21.87
C HIS A 39 5.41 -18.12 -23.21
N LEU A 40 4.16 -18.60 -23.34
CA LEU A 40 3.63 -19.05 -24.64
C LEU A 40 3.55 -17.89 -25.64
N VAL A 41 3.08 -16.72 -25.21
CA VAL A 41 3.00 -15.52 -26.05
C VAL A 41 4.41 -15.08 -26.46
N TYR A 42 5.35 -15.05 -25.51
CA TYR A 42 6.74 -14.65 -25.78
C TYR A 42 7.43 -15.56 -26.80
N GLU A 43 7.29 -16.88 -26.71
CA GLU A 43 7.88 -17.81 -27.70
C GLU A 43 7.17 -17.77 -29.06
N VAL A 44 6.01 -17.12 -29.23
CA VAL A 44 5.45 -16.76 -30.55
C VAL A 44 6.01 -15.42 -31.03
N VAL A 45 5.94 -14.37 -30.20
CA VAL A 45 6.43 -13.01 -30.51
C VAL A 45 7.92 -13.00 -30.87
N ASP A 46 8.76 -13.76 -30.18
CA ASP A 46 10.20 -13.90 -30.50
C ASP A 46 10.43 -14.43 -31.95
N ASN A 47 9.46 -15.11 -32.58
CA ASN A 47 9.57 -15.50 -33.99
C ASN A 47 9.24 -14.36 -34.97
N ALA A 48 8.26 -13.51 -34.65
CA ALA A 48 7.95 -12.31 -35.43
C ALA A 48 9.12 -11.30 -35.33
N ILE A 49 9.67 -11.13 -34.13
CA ILE A 49 10.89 -10.35 -33.88
C ILE A 49 12.10 -10.91 -34.66
N ASP A 50 12.23 -12.24 -34.81
CA ASP A 50 13.28 -12.84 -35.65
C ASP A 50 13.07 -12.60 -37.17
N GLU A 51 11.83 -12.38 -37.65
CA GLU A 51 11.57 -11.89 -39.02
C GLU A 51 11.88 -10.39 -39.16
N ALA A 52 11.59 -9.59 -38.13
CA ALA A 52 11.91 -8.15 -38.08
C ALA A 52 13.43 -7.91 -38.06
N LEU A 53 14.18 -8.66 -37.24
CA LEU A 53 15.65 -8.70 -37.25
C LEU A 53 16.23 -9.14 -38.61
N ALA A 54 15.47 -9.86 -39.43
CA ALA A 54 15.85 -10.22 -40.79
C ALA A 54 15.54 -9.13 -41.83
N GLY A 55 14.95 -8.00 -41.44
CA GLY A 55 14.57 -6.88 -42.31
C GLY A 55 13.37 -7.21 -43.22
N HIS A 56 12.37 -7.90 -42.67
CA HIS A 56 11.23 -8.40 -43.43
C HIS A 56 9.86 -8.24 -42.76
N CYS A 57 9.82 -7.81 -41.50
CA CYS A 57 8.61 -7.51 -40.75
C CYS A 57 8.83 -6.14 -40.09
N ASP A 58 7.89 -5.22 -40.31
CA ASP A 58 7.88 -3.87 -39.75
C ASP A 58 6.72 -3.68 -38.74
N GLU A 59 5.70 -4.56 -38.76
CA GLU A 59 4.48 -4.48 -37.93
C GLU A 59 4.17 -5.83 -37.25
N ILE A 60 3.95 -5.80 -35.94
CA ILE A 60 3.55 -6.95 -35.11
C ILE A 60 2.31 -6.59 -34.27
N THR A 61 1.23 -7.35 -34.40
CA THR A 61 0.02 -7.22 -33.55
C THR A 61 -0.07 -8.38 -32.58
N VAL A 62 -0.36 -8.10 -31.31
CA VAL A 62 -0.74 -9.10 -30.30
C VAL A 62 -2.15 -8.75 -29.81
N THR A 63 -3.11 -9.63 -30.01
CA THR A 63 -4.52 -9.39 -29.62
C THR A 63 -4.94 -10.44 -28.59
N ILE A 64 -5.36 -9.99 -27.41
CA ILE A 64 -6.09 -10.80 -26.42
C ILE A 64 -7.58 -10.75 -26.80
N HIS A 65 -8.23 -11.90 -26.88
CA HIS A 65 -9.60 -12.02 -27.37
C HIS A 65 -10.63 -12.25 -26.24
N GLU A 66 -11.91 -11.96 -26.52
CA GLU A 66 -13.07 -12.23 -25.63
C GLU A 66 -13.22 -13.72 -25.20
N ASP A 67 -12.47 -14.65 -25.79
CA ASP A 67 -12.58 -16.11 -25.58
C ASP A 67 -11.32 -16.76 -24.99
N ASP A 68 -10.55 -15.99 -24.21
CA ASP A 68 -9.32 -16.39 -23.51
C ASP A 68 -8.24 -16.99 -24.43
N SER A 69 -8.20 -16.53 -25.68
CA SER A 69 -7.12 -16.80 -26.62
C SER A 69 -6.30 -15.56 -26.91
N VAL A 70 -5.02 -15.78 -27.23
CA VAL A 70 -4.15 -14.75 -27.78
C VAL A 70 -3.87 -15.08 -29.23
N SER A 71 -3.89 -14.06 -30.08
CA SER A 71 -3.27 -14.12 -31.39
C SER A 71 -2.05 -13.21 -31.49
N VAL A 72 -1.07 -13.64 -32.29
CA VAL A 72 0.09 -12.85 -32.70
C VAL A 72 0.11 -12.85 -34.22
N SER A 73 0.21 -11.68 -34.82
CA SER A 73 0.31 -11.48 -36.26
C SER A 73 1.59 -10.73 -36.64
N ASP A 74 2.25 -11.18 -37.69
CA ASP A 74 3.38 -10.51 -38.35
C ASP A 74 3.03 -10.14 -39.81
N ASP A 75 3.65 -9.09 -40.34
CA ASP A 75 3.65 -8.74 -41.79
C ASP A 75 4.82 -9.39 -42.56
N GLY A 76 5.50 -10.37 -41.93
CA GLY A 76 6.73 -10.99 -42.37
C GLY A 76 6.63 -11.83 -43.65
N ARG A 77 7.65 -12.67 -43.90
CA ARG A 77 7.71 -13.50 -45.13
C ARG A 77 6.62 -14.59 -45.17
N GLY A 78 5.94 -14.85 -44.06
CA GLY A 78 5.05 -15.98 -43.84
C GLY A 78 5.79 -17.33 -43.77
N ILE A 79 5.32 -18.23 -42.91
CA ILE A 79 5.87 -19.59 -42.76
C ILE A 79 5.84 -20.36 -44.11
N PRO A 80 6.88 -21.16 -44.45
CA PRO A 80 6.84 -22.02 -45.66
C PRO A 80 5.69 -23.04 -45.63
N VAL A 81 4.93 -23.10 -46.73
CA VAL A 81 3.75 -23.96 -46.90
C VAL A 81 4.00 -25.17 -47.84
N ASP A 82 5.18 -25.26 -48.44
CA ASP A 82 5.57 -26.34 -49.34
C ASP A 82 5.96 -27.63 -48.60
N THR A 83 5.99 -28.75 -49.32
CA THR A 83 6.18 -30.09 -48.74
C THR A 83 7.64 -30.34 -48.33
N HIS A 84 7.88 -30.54 -47.04
CA HIS A 84 9.21 -30.82 -46.50
C HIS A 84 9.76 -32.16 -46.99
N GLY A 85 10.88 -32.13 -47.70
CA GLY A 85 11.41 -33.25 -48.47
C GLY A 85 11.82 -34.50 -47.68
N GLU A 86 11.99 -34.40 -46.36
CA GLU A 86 12.28 -35.56 -45.49
C GLU A 86 11.06 -36.10 -44.71
N HIS A 87 9.98 -35.31 -44.61
CA HIS A 87 8.79 -35.66 -43.81
C HIS A 87 7.51 -35.90 -44.64
N ASP A 88 7.55 -35.60 -45.95
CA ASP A 88 6.46 -35.81 -46.92
C ASP A 88 5.13 -35.12 -46.53
N ARG A 89 5.24 -33.99 -45.83
CA ARG A 89 4.16 -33.15 -45.27
C ARG A 89 4.50 -31.65 -45.37
N PRO A 90 3.53 -30.72 -45.28
CA PRO A 90 3.80 -29.27 -45.33
C PRO A 90 4.80 -28.83 -44.25
N ALA A 91 5.70 -27.90 -44.59
CA ALA A 91 6.71 -27.41 -43.64
C ALA A 91 6.11 -26.74 -42.40
N LEU A 92 4.97 -26.04 -42.54
CA LEU A 92 4.16 -25.55 -41.41
C LEU A 92 3.75 -26.67 -40.44
N GLU A 93 3.21 -27.79 -40.94
CA GLU A 93 2.83 -28.92 -40.09
C GLU A 93 4.06 -29.52 -39.39
N VAL A 94 5.19 -29.60 -40.07
CA VAL A 94 6.45 -30.11 -39.51
C VAL A 94 6.91 -29.26 -38.33
N ILE A 95 6.99 -27.93 -38.46
CA ILE A 95 7.47 -27.07 -37.36
C ILE A 95 6.46 -26.96 -36.20
N MET A 96 5.18 -27.24 -36.44
CA MET A 96 4.14 -27.26 -35.40
C MET A 96 4.08 -28.60 -34.65
N THR A 97 4.50 -29.72 -35.27
CA THR A 97 4.34 -31.09 -34.71
C THR A 97 5.63 -31.80 -34.34
N VAL A 98 6.81 -31.27 -34.73
CA VAL A 98 8.11 -31.91 -34.52
C VAL A 98 9.03 -31.01 -33.70
N LEU A 99 9.43 -31.48 -32.51
CA LEU A 99 10.46 -30.81 -31.69
C LEU A 99 11.79 -30.73 -32.44
N HIS A 100 12.47 -29.58 -32.33
CA HIS A 100 13.73 -29.26 -33.01
C HIS A 100 13.60 -29.19 -34.54
N ALA A 101 12.45 -28.71 -35.05
CA ALA A 101 12.25 -28.40 -36.46
C ALA A 101 12.11 -26.89 -36.68
N GLY A 102 12.90 -26.31 -37.59
CA GLY A 102 12.84 -24.89 -37.91
C GLY A 102 13.94 -24.42 -38.86
N GLY A 103 13.76 -23.24 -39.46
CA GLY A 103 14.74 -22.64 -40.38
C GLY A 103 15.94 -21.98 -39.73
N LYS A 104 16.03 -22.01 -38.39
CA LYS A 104 17.00 -21.25 -37.56
C LYS A 104 18.32 -22.01 -37.29
N PHE A 105 18.47 -23.23 -37.81
CA PHE A 105 19.68 -24.06 -37.66
C PHE A 105 20.75 -23.87 -38.76
N ASP A 106 20.56 -22.91 -39.68
CA ASP A 106 21.52 -22.60 -40.75
C ASP A 106 21.52 -21.08 -41.00
N SER A 107 22.67 -20.42 -40.84
CA SER A 107 22.85 -18.95 -40.85
C SER A 107 22.66 -18.27 -42.22
N LYS A 108 21.92 -18.93 -43.12
CA LYS A 108 21.51 -18.42 -44.44
C LYS A 108 20.10 -17.80 -44.42
N SER A 109 19.26 -18.17 -43.46
CA SER A 109 17.84 -17.75 -43.38
C SER A 109 17.63 -16.55 -42.44
N TYR A 110 18.44 -16.51 -41.37
CA TYR A 110 18.52 -15.47 -40.35
C TYR A 110 20.01 -15.24 -40.08
N GLN A 111 20.45 -14.00 -39.89
CA GLN A 111 21.85 -13.67 -39.56
C GLN A 111 22.08 -13.45 -38.07
N VAL A 112 21.02 -13.10 -37.34
CA VAL A 112 20.92 -12.93 -35.89
C VAL A 112 19.51 -13.42 -35.53
N SER A 113 19.36 -14.19 -34.45
CA SER A 113 18.05 -14.67 -33.99
C SER A 113 18.05 -15.11 -32.52
N GLY A 114 16.93 -14.97 -31.82
CA GLY A 114 16.72 -15.50 -30.45
C GLY A 114 16.21 -16.95 -30.41
N GLY A 115 15.56 -17.42 -31.49
CA GLY A 115 14.91 -18.74 -31.56
C GLY A 115 15.81 -19.95 -31.85
N LEU A 116 16.87 -20.17 -31.06
CA LEU A 116 17.92 -21.18 -31.35
C LEU A 116 17.45 -22.64 -31.41
N HIS A 117 16.50 -23.03 -30.57
CA HIS A 117 16.29 -24.45 -30.24
C HIS A 117 15.24 -25.17 -31.11
N GLY A 118 14.50 -24.44 -31.95
CA GLY A 118 13.47 -25.00 -32.85
C GLY A 118 12.33 -25.73 -32.12
N VAL A 119 11.93 -25.26 -30.93
CA VAL A 119 10.86 -25.88 -30.13
C VAL A 119 9.68 -24.95 -29.79
N GLY A 120 9.86 -23.62 -29.76
CA GLY A 120 8.86 -22.64 -29.28
C GLY A 120 7.43 -22.89 -29.75
N VAL A 121 7.14 -22.64 -31.04
CA VAL A 121 5.78 -22.82 -31.60
C VAL A 121 5.25 -24.26 -31.46
N SER A 122 6.10 -25.28 -31.47
CA SER A 122 5.68 -26.68 -31.24
C SER A 122 5.32 -26.95 -29.78
N VAL A 123 5.93 -26.24 -28.82
CA VAL A 123 5.57 -26.26 -27.39
C VAL A 123 4.28 -25.48 -27.16
N VAL A 124 4.10 -24.31 -27.79
CA VAL A 124 2.82 -23.58 -27.75
C VAL A 124 1.69 -24.43 -28.31
N ASN A 125 1.89 -25.08 -29.45
CA ASN A 125 0.92 -26.03 -30.03
C ASN A 125 0.65 -27.24 -29.11
N ALA A 126 1.67 -27.79 -28.44
CA ALA A 126 1.52 -28.90 -27.51
C ALA A 126 0.68 -28.55 -26.26
N LEU A 127 0.80 -27.31 -25.78
CA LEU A 127 0.19 -26.82 -24.53
C LEU A 127 -1.08 -25.99 -24.76
N SER A 128 -1.57 -25.96 -26.00
CA SER A 128 -2.83 -25.31 -26.38
C SER A 128 -3.91 -26.34 -26.66
N LYS A 129 -5.11 -26.09 -26.14
CA LYS A 129 -6.34 -26.84 -26.44
C LYS A 129 -6.64 -26.80 -27.94
N TRP A 130 -6.48 -25.61 -28.52
CA TRP A 130 -6.60 -25.34 -29.95
C TRP A 130 -5.51 -24.38 -30.39
N LEU A 131 -4.98 -24.58 -31.59
CA LEU A 131 -4.11 -23.61 -32.24
C LEU A 131 -4.49 -23.50 -33.72
N GLU A 132 -4.68 -22.27 -34.21
CA GLU A 132 -4.95 -21.97 -35.61
C GLU A 132 -3.83 -21.09 -36.18
N VAL A 133 -3.32 -21.48 -37.35
CA VAL A 133 -2.32 -20.71 -38.10
C VAL A 133 -2.91 -20.30 -39.44
N GLU A 134 -2.92 -18.99 -39.72
CA GLU A 134 -3.11 -18.44 -41.06
C GLU A 134 -1.77 -17.95 -41.62
N VAL A 135 -1.51 -18.22 -42.90
CA VAL A 135 -0.28 -17.82 -43.60
C VAL A 135 -0.63 -17.16 -44.92
N LYS A 136 -0.15 -15.93 -45.13
CA LYS A 136 -0.31 -15.16 -46.36
C LYS A 136 0.98 -15.28 -47.18
N ARG A 137 1.04 -16.25 -48.10
CA ARG A 137 2.27 -16.58 -48.83
C ARG A 137 2.01 -17.19 -50.21
N ASP A 138 2.93 -16.92 -51.14
CA ASP A 138 2.94 -17.46 -52.51
C ASP A 138 1.64 -17.17 -53.30
N GLY A 139 1.02 -16.02 -53.02
CA GLY A 139 -0.20 -15.54 -53.67
C GLY A 139 -1.49 -16.20 -53.17
N ALA A 140 -1.47 -16.82 -51.98
CA ALA A 140 -2.64 -17.42 -51.36
C ALA A 140 -2.64 -17.26 -49.84
N VAL A 141 -3.83 -17.34 -49.28
CA VAL A 141 -4.04 -17.46 -47.83
C VAL A 141 -4.30 -18.92 -47.51
N TRP A 142 -3.46 -19.45 -46.62
CA TRP A 142 -3.47 -20.85 -46.18
C TRP A 142 -3.85 -20.93 -44.71
N LYS A 143 -4.60 -21.96 -44.30
CA LYS A 143 -4.97 -22.16 -42.91
C LYS A 143 -4.87 -23.62 -42.47
N GLN A 144 -4.35 -23.83 -41.26
CA GLN A 144 -4.35 -25.13 -40.58
C GLN A 144 -4.75 -24.96 -39.11
N ARG A 145 -5.43 -25.97 -38.58
CA ARG A 145 -5.87 -26.04 -37.17
C ARG A 145 -5.30 -27.29 -36.52
N PHE A 146 -4.88 -27.15 -35.28
CA PHE A 146 -4.35 -28.19 -34.42
C PHE A 146 -5.24 -28.35 -33.18
N ASP A 147 -5.28 -29.56 -32.63
CA ASP A 147 -6.04 -30.03 -31.47
C ASP A 147 -5.04 -30.72 -30.54
N ARG A 148 -4.74 -30.10 -29.39
CA ARG A 148 -3.72 -30.57 -28.42
C ARG A 148 -2.41 -31.07 -29.06
N GLY A 149 -1.88 -30.27 -29.98
CA GLY A 149 -0.63 -30.56 -30.71
C GLY A 149 -0.76 -31.46 -31.96
N GLU A 150 -1.89 -32.15 -32.18
CA GLU A 150 -2.12 -32.97 -33.38
C GLU A 150 -2.82 -32.16 -34.50
N PRO A 151 -2.52 -32.40 -35.79
CA PRO A 151 -3.19 -31.69 -36.89
C PRO A 151 -4.65 -32.12 -37.04
N GLY A 152 -5.58 -31.25 -36.68
CA GLY A 152 -7.02 -31.48 -36.78
C GLY A 152 -7.54 -31.43 -38.23
N GLN A 153 -6.77 -30.85 -39.15
CA GLN A 153 -7.02 -30.85 -40.59
C GLN A 153 -5.72 -30.79 -41.41
N ASP A 154 -5.80 -31.22 -42.68
CA ASP A 154 -4.79 -30.93 -43.69
C ASP A 154 -4.68 -29.39 -43.91
N LEU A 155 -3.51 -28.93 -44.39
CA LEU A 155 -3.30 -27.53 -44.74
C LEU A 155 -4.22 -27.09 -45.90
N GLU A 156 -5.17 -26.19 -45.65
CA GLU A 156 -6.16 -25.74 -46.63
C GLU A 156 -5.78 -24.40 -47.29
N ARG A 157 -6.00 -24.28 -48.60
CA ARG A 157 -5.86 -23.03 -49.36
C ARG A 157 -7.18 -22.28 -49.40
N ILE A 158 -7.40 -21.38 -48.44
CA ILE A 158 -8.68 -20.70 -48.20
C ILE A 158 -9.06 -19.78 -49.38
N ARG A 159 -8.11 -18.97 -49.87
CA ARG A 159 -8.34 -18.04 -51.00
C ARG A 159 -7.05 -17.67 -51.72
N ASP A 160 -7.19 -17.06 -52.89
CA ASP A 160 -6.12 -16.25 -53.48
C ASP A 160 -5.92 -14.96 -52.64
N MET A 161 -4.71 -14.41 -52.63
CA MET A 161 -4.45 -13.07 -52.07
C MET A 161 -4.96 -11.97 -52.99
N GLU A 162 -5.39 -10.85 -52.42
CA GLU A 162 -5.76 -9.65 -53.20
C GLU A 162 -4.50 -8.93 -53.75
N PRO A 163 -4.61 -8.12 -54.83
CA PRO A 163 -3.44 -7.60 -55.56
C PRO A 163 -2.47 -6.71 -54.77
N ASP A 164 -2.95 -6.11 -53.68
CA ASP A 164 -2.22 -5.18 -52.81
C ASP A 164 -2.15 -5.71 -51.35
N GLU A 165 -2.35 -7.02 -51.14
CA GLU A 165 -2.34 -7.67 -49.82
C GLU A 165 -0.92 -8.11 -49.41
N GLY A 166 -0.53 -7.79 -48.17
CA GLY A 166 0.77 -8.15 -47.60
C GLY A 166 0.95 -9.64 -47.33
N THR A 167 2.21 -10.08 -47.23
CA THR A 167 2.57 -11.38 -46.65
C THR A 167 2.44 -11.35 -45.13
N GLY A 168 2.64 -12.51 -44.49
CA GLY A 168 2.67 -12.59 -43.03
C GLY A 168 2.19 -13.92 -42.47
N THR A 169 2.27 -14.03 -41.15
CA THR A 169 1.75 -15.14 -40.35
C THR A 169 0.79 -14.60 -39.29
N THR A 170 -0.30 -15.32 -39.01
CA THR A 170 -1.11 -15.10 -37.81
C THR A 170 -1.26 -16.42 -37.08
N ILE A 171 -0.85 -16.48 -35.81
CA ILE A 171 -0.99 -17.65 -34.93
C ILE A 171 -1.92 -17.27 -33.79
N ARG A 172 -3.08 -17.93 -33.68
CA ARG A 172 -4.02 -17.78 -32.55
C ARG A 172 -4.11 -19.08 -31.77
N PHE A 173 -3.98 -19.02 -30.45
CA PHE A 173 -3.96 -20.20 -29.60
C PHE A 173 -4.80 -20.03 -28.33
N TRP A 174 -5.49 -21.11 -27.95
CA TRP A 174 -6.28 -21.23 -26.74
C TRP A 174 -5.51 -22.13 -25.76
N PRO A 175 -5.06 -21.62 -24.60
CA PRO A 175 -4.40 -22.42 -23.56
C PRO A 175 -5.20 -23.66 -23.17
N ASP A 176 -4.51 -24.70 -22.70
CA ASP A 176 -5.16 -25.93 -22.24
C ASP A 176 -5.51 -25.88 -20.74
N ASP A 177 -6.81 -25.89 -20.45
CA ASP A 177 -7.44 -25.93 -19.12
C ASP A 177 -7.28 -27.28 -18.39
N GLU A 178 -6.67 -28.30 -19.04
CA GLU A 178 -6.16 -29.50 -18.36
C GLU A 178 -4.66 -29.39 -17.98
N ILE A 179 -3.98 -28.28 -18.33
CA ILE A 179 -2.53 -28.10 -18.14
C ILE A 179 -2.20 -26.87 -17.30
N PHE A 180 -2.85 -25.74 -17.55
CA PHE A 180 -2.66 -24.50 -16.79
C PHE A 180 -3.71 -24.37 -15.69
N GLU A 181 -3.30 -23.80 -14.55
CA GLU A 181 -4.20 -23.56 -13.41
C GLU A 181 -5.08 -22.31 -13.64
N HIS A 182 -4.60 -21.37 -14.45
CA HIS A 182 -5.32 -20.19 -14.94
C HIS A 182 -5.03 -20.01 -16.44
N THR A 183 -6.03 -19.61 -17.22
CA THR A 183 -5.90 -19.38 -18.68
C THR A 183 -5.97 -17.91 -19.08
N GLU A 184 -6.18 -17.01 -18.11
CA GLU A 184 -6.35 -15.57 -18.31
C GLU A 184 -5.00 -14.87 -18.51
N PHE A 185 -4.87 -14.11 -19.61
CA PHE A 185 -3.69 -13.30 -19.89
C PHE A 185 -3.79 -11.92 -19.21
N VAL A 186 -2.69 -11.46 -18.63
CA VAL A 186 -2.55 -10.19 -17.90
C VAL A 186 -1.95 -9.14 -18.83
N TYR A 187 -2.73 -8.12 -19.15
CA TYR A 187 -2.38 -7.09 -20.12
C TYR A 187 -1.05 -6.38 -19.79
N SER A 188 -0.86 -5.87 -18.57
CA SER A 188 0.35 -5.13 -18.17
C SER A 188 1.63 -5.97 -18.26
N THR A 189 1.53 -7.28 -18.04
CA THR A 189 2.65 -8.23 -18.17
C THR A 189 3.10 -8.38 -19.63
N LEU A 190 2.15 -8.46 -20.57
CA LEU A 190 2.46 -8.42 -22.00
C LEU A 190 2.96 -7.04 -22.43
N ALA A 191 2.26 -5.96 -22.06
CA ALA A 191 2.60 -4.59 -22.41
C ALA A 191 4.06 -4.26 -22.04
N THR A 192 4.48 -4.59 -20.81
CA THR A 192 5.86 -4.41 -20.34
C THR A 192 6.88 -5.10 -21.23
N ARG A 193 6.66 -6.37 -21.60
CA ARG A 193 7.60 -7.16 -22.41
C ARG A 193 7.59 -6.74 -23.89
N LEU A 194 6.44 -6.33 -24.43
CA LEU A 194 6.34 -5.81 -25.80
C LEU A 194 7.00 -4.43 -25.91
N ARG A 195 6.87 -3.58 -24.88
CA ARG A 195 7.58 -2.30 -24.75
C ARG A 195 9.11 -2.48 -24.68
N GLU A 196 9.62 -3.44 -23.89
CA GLU A 196 11.05 -3.84 -23.95
C GLU A 196 11.49 -4.22 -25.37
N LEU A 197 10.68 -5.00 -26.09
CA LEU A 197 11.02 -5.48 -27.43
C LEU A 197 11.01 -4.36 -28.48
N ALA A 198 10.08 -3.40 -28.39
CA ALA A 198 10.06 -2.23 -29.28
C ALA A 198 11.30 -1.33 -29.07
N PHE A 199 11.75 -1.13 -27.83
CA PHE A 199 13.01 -0.43 -27.55
C PHE A 199 14.25 -1.12 -28.12
N LEU A 200 14.26 -2.47 -28.20
CA LEU A 200 15.39 -3.25 -28.71
C LEU A 200 15.42 -3.37 -30.25
N ASN A 201 14.29 -3.08 -30.91
CA ASN A 201 14.07 -3.17 -32.35
C ASN A 201 13.54 -1.84 -32.89
N SER A 202 14.43 -0.84 -32.94
CA SER A 202 14.08 0.53 -33.32
C SER A 202 13.34 0.61 -34.65
N GLY A 203 12.16 1.23 -34.63
CA GLY A 203 11.29 1.38 -35.80
C GLY A 203 10.37 0.20 -36.14
N VAL A 204 10.38 -0.90 -35.39
CA VAL A 204 9.33 -1.94 -35.48
C VAL A 204 8.11 -1.49 -34.67
N GLU A 205 6.92 -1.56 -35.27
CA GLU A 205 5.66 -1.26 -34.60
C GLU A 205 5.11 -2.51 -33.92
N ILE A 206 4.93 -2.45 -32.59
CA ILE A 206 4.37 -3.54 -31.80
C ILE A 206 3.09 -3.04 -31.11
N THR A 207 1.93 -3.49 -31.58
CA THR A 207 0.63 -3.15 -30.99
C THR A 207 0.11 -4.29 -30.12
N LEU A 208 -0.37 -3.95 -28.92
CA LEU A 208 -1.12 -4.83 -28.02
C LEU A 208 -2.57 -4.36 -27.97
N GLU A 209 -3.50 -5.26 -28.26
CA GLU A 209 -4.95 -5.05 -28.20
C GLU A 209 -5.58 -6.01 -27.19
N ASP A 210 -6.61 -5.58 -26.47
CA ASP A 210 -7.43 -6.44 -25.61
C ASP A 210 -8.93 -6.22 -25.91
N GLU A 211 -9.53 -7.20 -26.59
CA GLU A 211 -10.96 -7.17 -26.96
C GLU A 211 -11.89 -7.25 -25.74
N ARG A 212 -11.38 -7.60 -24.54
CA ARG A 212 -12.19 -7.76 -23.32
C ARG A 212 -12.60 -6.42 -22.70
N ASN A 213 -11.83 -5.35 -22.94
CA ASN A 213 -12.03 -4.03 -22.33
C ASN A 213 -11.90 -2.84 -23.32
N ASP A 214 -11.80 -3.10 -24.63
CA ASP A 214 -11.54 -2.10 -25.69
C ASP A 214 -10.19 -1.33 -25.52
N GLU A 215 -9.18 -1.94 -24.89
CA GLU A 215 -7.87 -1.31 -24.64
C GLU A 215 -6.84 -1.61 -25.74
N VAL A 216 -6.04 -0.60 -26.13
CA VAL A 216 -5.01 -0.70 -27.16
C VAL A 216 -3.80 0.19 -26.84
N GLU A 217 -2.59 -0.38 -26.82
CA GLU A 217 -1.31 0.33 -26.82
C GLU A 217 -0.48 -0.01 -28.07
N THR A 218 0.17 0.99 -28.65
CA THR A 218 1.10 0.82 -29.78
C THR A 218 2.49 1.31 -29.38
N PHE A 219 3.48 0.43 -29.44
CA PHE A 219 4.88 0.70 -29.10
C PHE A 219 5.71 0.89 -30.37
N VAL A 220 6.21 2.13 -30.57
CA VAL A 220 7.16 2.49 -31.63
C VAL A 220 8.21 3.41 -31.01
N TYR A 221 9.49 3.05 -31.12
CA TYR A 221 10.61 3.84 -30.61
C TYR A 221 11.68 3.98 -31.69
N GLU A 222 11.98 5.22 -32.12
CA GLU A 222 13.04 5.49 -33.10
C GLU A 222 14.43 5.57 -32.44
N GLY A 223 14.51 6.01 -31.17
CA GLY A 223 15.78 6.15 -30.44
C GLY A 223 16.29 4.87 -29.75
N GLY A 224 15.57 3.75 -29.89
CA GLY A 224 16.02 2.42 -29.44
C GLY A 224 16.41 2.36 -27.96
N ILE A 225 17.54 1.72 -27.64
CA ILE A 225 17.97 1.56 -26.24
C ILE A 225 18.37 2.87 -25.54
N ARG A 226 18.53 3.98 -26.29
CA ARG A 226 18.71 5.31 -25.69
C ARG A 226 17.42 5.76 -25.02
N GLU A 227 16.30 5.71 -25.75
CA GLU A 227 14.97 6.04 -25.21
C GLU A 227 14.59 5.06 -24.07
N PHE A 228 15.06 3.81 -24.13
CA PHE A 228 14.91 2.87 -23.01
C PHE A 228 15.65 3.32 -21.74
N VAL A 229 16.86 3.89 -21.84
CA VAL A 229 17.56 4.46 -20.67
C VAL A 229 16.89 5.75 -20.18
N GLU A 230 16.32 6.56 -21.10
CA GLU A 230 15.54 7.74 -20.72
C GLU A 230 14.25 7.34 -19.95
N TYR A 231 13.54 6.29 -20.40
CA TYR A 231 12.40 5.67 -19.69
C TYR A 231 12.80 5.05 -18.33
N LEU A 232 13.87 4.24 -18.29
CA LEU A 232 14.40 3.65 -17.05
C LEU A 232 14.93 4.70 -16.04
N ASN A 233 14.97 5.98 -16.42
CA ASN A 233 15.35 7.11 -15.58
C ASN A 233 14.25 8.16 -15.40
N GLU A 234 13.04 7.96 -15.94
CA GLU A 234 11.93 8.93 -15.86
C GLU A 234 11.57 9.30 -14.40
N THR A 235 11.81 8.38 -13.47
CA THR A 235 11.55 8.50 -12.03
C THR A 235 12.78 8.85 -11.17
N LYS A 236 13.96 9.06 -11.78
CA LYS A 236 15.25 9.28 -11.09
C LYS A 236 15.83 10.65 -11.45
N GLU A 237 16.61 11.29 -10.57
CA GLU A 237 17.33 12.52 -10.93
C GLU A 237 18.63 12.20 -11.69
N PRO A 238 18.80 12.59 -12.97
CA PRO A 238 20.02 12.32 -13.74
C PRO A 238 21.14 13.32 -13.43
N LEU A 239 22.36 12.84 -13.19
CA LEU A 239 23.55 13.66 -12.93
C LEU A 239 24.00 14.49 -14.14
N HIS A 240 23.63 14.05 -15.34
CA HIS A 240 23.96 14.69 -16.61
C HIS A 240 22.81 14.54 -17.59
N ARG A 241 22.60 15.56 -18.42
CA ARG A 241 21.42 15.67 -19.29
C ARG A 241 21.37 14.59 -20.36
N ASP A 242 22.48 14.35 -21.05
CA ASP A 242 22.53 13.51 -22.23
C ASP A 242 22.87 12.06 -21.87
N VAL A 243 22.06 11.12 -22.32
CA VAL A 243 22.38 9.68 -22.25
C VAL A 243 23.62 9.40 -23.08
N ILE A 244 24.59 8.69 -22.48
CA ILE A 244 25.79 8.22 -23.17
C ILE A 244 25.38 7.05 -24.05
N TYR A 245 25.53 7.18 -25.36
CA TYR A 245 25.17 6.15 -26.34
C TYR A 245 26.33 5.91 -27.31
N PHE A 246 26.63 4.65 -27.61
CA PHE A 246 27.50 4.25 -28.71
C PHE A 246 27.20 2.82 -29.20
N GLU A 247 27.48 2.61 -30.49
CA GLU A 247 27.41 1.32 -31.18
C GLU A 247 28.80 0.93 -31.72
N ASP A 248 29.05 -0.37 -31.85
CA ASP A 248 30.21 -0.95 -32.53
C ASP A 248 29.81 -2.25 -33.25
N THR A 249 30.61 -2.70 -34.23
CA THR A 249 30.39 -3.95 -34.95
C THR A 249 31.72 -4.61 -35.34
N GLU A 250 32.07 -5.70 -34.67
CA GLU A 250 33.27 -6.50 -34.95
C GLU A 250 32.92 -7.76 -35.75
N ALA A 251 33.77 -8.16 -36.70
CA ALA A 251 33.54 -9.33 -37.55
C ALA A 251 34.34 -10.55 -37.04
N ILE A 252 33.63 -11.59 -36.60
CA ILE A 252 34.18 -12.90 -36.20
C ILE A 252 34.00 -13.94 -37.32
N ASP A 253 34.51 -15.16 -37.14
CA ASP A 253 34.44 -16.22 -38.18
C ASP A 253 32.99 -16.69 -38.44
N GLU A 254 32.10 -16.60 -37.46
CA GLU A 254 30.67 -16.93 -37.55
C GLU A 254 29.82 -15.82 -38.21
N GLY A 255 30.25 -14.55 -38.16
CA GLY A 255 29.49 -13.40 -38.68
C GLY A 255 29.86 -12.06 -38.01
N PRO A 256 29.09 -10.98 -38.26
CA PRO A 256 29.23 -9.72 -37.52
C PRO A 256 28.58 -9.83 -36.15
N VAL A 257 29.27 -9.36 -35.10
CA VAL A 257 28.70 -9.12 -33.78
C VAL A 257 28.50 -7.62 -33.62
N GLN A 258 27.28 -7.19 -33.33
CA GLN A 258 26.98 -5.79 -33.02
C GLN A 258 26.86 -5.63 -31.50
N VAL A 259 27.38 -4.51 -30.98
CA VAL A 259 27.29 -4.13 -29.58
C VAL A 259 26.73 -2.72 -29.51
N GLU A 260 25.67 -2.55 -28.73
CA GLU A 260 24.96 -1.27 -28.57
C GLU A 260 24.82 -0.99 -27.08
N ILE A 261 25.29 0.18 -26.63
CA ILE A 261 25.36 0.50 -25.19
C ILE A 261 24.81 1.91 -24.96
N ALA A 262 23.81 1.99 -24.08
CA ALA A 262 23.25 3.23 -23.55
C ALA A 262 23.43 3.27 -22.02
N MET A 263 23.83 4.40 -21.45
CA MET A 263 23.87 4.58 -19.99
C MET A 263 23.83 6.04 -19.53
N GLN A 264 23.39 6.24 -18.28
CA GLN A 264 23.31 7.54 -17.63
C GLN A 264 23.43 7.39 -16.11
N GLY A 265 24.25 8.23 -15.49
CA GLY A 265 24.40 8.30 -14.04
C GLY A 265 23.28 9.14 -13.40
N THR A 266 22.80 8.71 -12.25
CA THR A 266 21.73 9.34 -11.46
C THR A 266 22.20 9.67 -10.04
N ALA A 267 21.44 10.50 -9.33
CA ALA A 267 21.71 10.87 -7.94
C ALA A 267 21.62 9.67 -6.97
N GLU A 268 20.95 8.59 -7.39
CA GLU A 268 20.59 7.42 -6.59
C GLU A 268 21.75 6.62 -6.01
N LEU A 269 21.46 5.81 -4.99
CA LEU A 269 22.43 4.84 -4.45
C LEU A 269 22.45 3.53 -5.25
N GLN A 270 21.28 3.03 -5.67
CA GLN A 270 21.19 1.84 -6.50
C GLN A 270 21.31 2.20 -8.00
N GLY A 271 21.97 1.34 -8.77
CA GLY A 271 22.07 1.44 -10.23
C GLY A 271 21.52 0.19 -10.90
N SER A 272 20.86 0.34 -12.05
CA SER A 272 20.18 -0.75 -12.76
C SER A 272 20.85 -1.03 -14.12
N ILE A 273 21.49 -2.20 -14.26
CA ILE A 273 22.20 -2.61 -15.47
C ILE A 273 21.46 -3.78 -16.13
N HIS A 274 20.83 -3.51 -17.26
CA HIS A 274 20.04 -4.46 -18.05
C HIS A 274 20.91 -4.96 -19.22
N ALA A 275 20.94 -6.26 -19.46
CA ALA A 275 21.77 -6.86 -20.50
C ALA A 275 21.00 -7.85 -21.37
N PHE A 276 21.09 -7.66 -22.68
CA PHE A 276 20.35 -8.39 -23.70
C PHE A 276 21.30 -9.03 -24.71
N ALA A 277 20.96 -10.24 -25.13
CA ALA A 277 21.63 -10.96 -26.21
C ALA A 277 20.56 -11.46 -27.20
N ASN A 278 20.57 -10.97 -28.44
CA ASN A 278 19.53 -11.21 -29.44
C ASN A 278 18.11 -10.99 -28.87
N ASN A 279 17.88 -9.81 -28.30
CA ASN A 279 16.63 -9.36 -27.67
C ASN A 279 16.15 -10.15 -26.42
N ILE A 280 16.89 -11.18 -26.01
CA ILE A 280 16.63 -11.97 -24.81
C ILE A 280 17.29 -11.31 -23.60
N ASN A 281 16.53 -11.08 -22.53
CA ASN A 281 17.02 -10.51 -21.27
C ASN A 281 17.87 -11.53 -20.49
N THR A 282 19.19 -11.32 -20.46
CA THR A 282 20.14 -12.18 -19.74
C THR A 282 20.19 -11.80 -18.26
N ARG A 283 19.22 -12.28 -17.49
CA ARG A 283 19.04 -11.96 -16.07
C ARG A 283 20.24 -12.31 -15.17
N GLU A 284 21.04 -13.30 -15.55
CA GLU A 284 22.30 -13.67 -14.88
C GLU A 284 23.54 -13.00 -15.51
N GLY A 285 23.33 -12.17 -16.54
CA GLY A 285 24.38 -11.51 -17.31
C GLY A 285 25.15 -12.48 -18.21
N GLY A 286 26.46 -12.54 -18.05
CA GLY A 286 27.34 -13.36 -18.90
C GLY A 286 28.59 -12.61 -19.37
N THR A 287 29.12 -13.02 -20.53
CA THR A 287 30.40 -12.51 -21.06
C THR A 287 30.36 -11.03 -21.45
N HIS A 288 29.30 -10.58 -22.13
CA HIS A 288 29.01 -9.17 -22.42
C HIS A 288 28.96 -8.28 -21.15
N MET A 289 28.09 -8.60 -20.19
CA MET A 289 27.99 -7.94 -18.89
C MET A 289 29.34 -7.89 -18.14
N THR A 290 30.14 -8.97 -18.24
CA THR A 290 31.49 -9.04 -17.66
C THR A 290 32.47 -8.09 -18.34
N GLY A 291 32.40 -7.98 -19.67
CA GLY A 291 33.21 -7.05 -20.45
C GLY A 291 32.88 -5.60 -20.12
N PHE A 292 31.58 -5.24 -20.14
CA PHE A 292 31.08 -3.91 -19.76
C PHE A 292 31.59 -3.47 -18.38
N LYS A 293 31.33 -4.29 -17.35
CA LYS A 293 31.75 -4.01 -15.97
C LYS A 293 33.28 -3.87 -15.85
N THR A 294 34.04 -4.61 -16.65
CA THR A 294 35.51 -4.55 -16.66
C THR A 294 36.02 -3.26 -17.31
N ALA A 295 35.56 -2.92 -18.52
CA ALA A 295 36.03 -1.75 -19.24
C ALA A 295 35.55 -0.42 -18.63
N LEU A 296 34.29 -0.34 -18.18
CA LEU A 296 33.76 0.81 -17.42
C LEU A 296 34.70 1.17 -16.24
N THR A 297 35.10 0.15 -15.47
CA THR A 297 35.98 0.32 -14.31
C THR A 297 37.36 0.88 -14.70
N ARG A 298 37.88 0.52 -15.88
CA ARG A 298 39.17 1.04 -16.38
C ARG A 298 39.05 2.47 -16.91
N VAL A 299 38.16 2.70 -17.88
CA VAL A 299 38.00 4.00 -18.56
C VAL A 299 37.77 5.13 -17.55
N VAL A 300 36.89 4.92 -16.57
CA VAL A 300 36.58 5.91 -15.53
C VAL A 300 37.80 6.17 -14.63
N ASN A 301 38.58 5.15 -14.26
CA ASN A 301 39.82 5.34 -13.48
C ASN A 301 40.93 6.03 -14.30
N ASP A 302 41.09 5.67 -15.58
CA ASP A 302 42.11 6.25 -16.45
C ASP A 302 41.84 7.74 -16.74
N TYR A 303 40.57 8.10 -16.97
CA TYR A 303 40.14 9.49 -17.11
C TYR A 303 40.29 10.27 -15.78
N ALA A 304 39.81 9.71 -14.66
CA ALA A 304 39.92 10.33 -13.34
C ALA A 304 41.38 10.54 -12.89
N THR A 305 42.28 9.63 -13.26
CA THR A 305 43.72 9.75 -13.01
C THR A 305 44.36 10.81 -13.92
N SER A 306 44.04 10.80 -15.21
CA SER A 306 44.64 11.71 -16.20
C SER A 306 44.26 13.19 -15.97
N ASN A 307 43.00 13.45 -15.60
CA ASN A 307 42.54 14.79 -15.23
C ASN A 307 42.79 15.13 -13.74
N GLY A 308 43.28 14.15 -12.97
CA GLY A 308 43.59 14.30 -11.55
C GLY A 308 42.36 14.63 -10.71
N LEU A 309 41.22 13.98 -10.95
CA LEU A 309 40.00 14.15 -10.19
C LEU A 309 40.09 13.43 -8.82
N LEU A 310 40.94 12.41 -8.70
CA LEU A 310 41.21 11.65 -7.48
C LEU A 310 42.02 12.39 -6.38
N LYS A 311 42.03 13.73 -6.34
CA LYS A 311 42.88 14.54 -5.44
C LYS A 311 42.65 14.30 -3.94
N ASP A 312 41.44 13.91 -3.57
CA ASP A 312 41.05 13.58 -2.18
C ASP A 312 41.25 12.09 -1.83
N LEU A 313 41.82 11.30 -2.73
CA LEU A 313 41.68 9.85 -2.75
C LEU A 313 43.02 9.15 -3.04
N ASP A 314 43.75 8.73 -1.99
CA ASP A 314 45.11 8.13 -2.06
C ASP A 314 45.21 6.78 -2.84
N ASP A 315 44.13 6.31 -3.47
CA ASP A 315 44.02 4.99 -4.12
C ASP A 315 42.86 5.04 -5.14
N THR A 316 42.82 4.12 -6.10
CA THR A 316 41.85 4.01 -7.21
C THR A 316 40.39 3.79 -6.78
N LEU A 317 39.46 4.02 -7.73
CA LEU A 317 38.04 3.69 -7.61
C LEU A 317 37.82 2.20 -7.88
N LYS A 318 37.00 1.52 -7.06
CA LYS A 318 36.47 0.19 -7.38
C LYS A 318 35.41 0.30 -8.48
N GLY A 319 35.16 -0.81 -9.18
CA GLY A 319 34.05 -0.90 -10.13
C GLY A 319 32.68 -0.66 -9.50
N ASP A 320 32.52 -0.97 -8.21
CA ASP A 320 31.27 -0.79 -7.46
C ASP A 320 31.05 0.69 -7.10
N ASP A 321 32.12 1.41 -6.73
CA ASP A 321 32.09 2.87 -6.56
C ASP A 321 31.59 3.57 -7.84
N ILE A 322 31.94 3.03 -9.00
CA ILE A 322 31.62 3.56 -10.33
C ILE A 322 30.19 3.16 -10.79
N ARG A 323 29.55 2.20 -10.12
CA ARG A 323 28.18 1.72 -10.43
C ARG A 323 27.11 2.26 -9.49
N GLU A 324 27.50 2.91 -8.39
CA GLU A 324 26.57 3.56 -7.45
C GLU A 324 25.77 4.66 -8.19
N GLY A 325 24.48 4.43 -8.42
CA GLY A 325 23.61 5.31 -9.23
C GLY A 325 23.76 5.20 -10.75
N LEU A 326 24.27 4.09 -11.32
CA LEU A 326 24.38 3.95 -12.79
C LEU A 326 23.23 3.14 -13.39
N THR A 327 22.40 3.77 -14.23
CA THR A 327 21.47 3.06 -15.13
C THR A 327 22.16 2.78 -16.47
N ALA A 328 22.08 1.53 -16.96
CA ALA A 328 22.65 1.13 -18.24
C ALA A 328 21.86 0.03 -18.94
N VAL A 329 21.79 0.09 -20.27
CA VAL A 329 21.28 -0.97 -21.16
C VAL A 329 22.41 -1.40 -22.09
N ILE A 330 22.65 -2.72 -22.15
CA ILE A 330 23.67 -3.36 -22.98
C ILE A 330 22.94 -4.32 -23.92
N SER A 331 22.98 -4.07 -25.22
CA SER A 331 22.43 -4.98 -26.23
C SER A 331 23.55 -5.56 -27.08
N VAL A 332 23.51 -6.88 -27.30
CA VAL A 332 24.45 -7.59 -28.18
C VAL A 332 23.66 -8.40 -29.20
N LYS A 333 23.96 -8.21 -30.49
CA LYS A 333 23.40 -8.97 -31.60
C LYS A 333 24.50 -9.88 -32.16
N HIS A 334 24.40 -11.18 -31.88
CA HIS A 334 25.40 -12.23 -32.16
C HIS A 334 24.84 -13.26 -33.16
N PRO A 335 25.65 -13.79 -34.10
CA PRO A 335 25.16 -14.73 -35.12
C PRO A 335 24.91 -16.15 -34.59
N ASP A 336 25.71 -16.61 -33.62
CA ASP A 336 25.56 -17.91 -32.93
C ASP A 336 25.68 -17.71 -31.41
N PRO A 337 24.64 -17.18 -30.72
CA PRO A 337 24.69 -16.97 -29.28
C PRO A 337 24.59 -18.31 -28.53
N GLN A 338 25.50 -18.54 -27.60
CA GLN A 338 25.60 -19.74 -26.81
C GLN A 338 25.27 -19.40 -25.35
N PHE A 339 24.15 -19.94 -24.85
CA PHE A 339 23.67 -19.72 -23.49
C PHE A 339 24.01 -20.91 -22.58
N GLU A 340 24.19 -20.67 -21.28
CA GLU A 340 24.51 -21.75 -20.32
C GLU A 340 23.35 -22.72 -20.03
N GLY A 341 22.12 -22.41 -20.49
CA GLY A 341 20.95 -23.27 -20.35
C GLY A 341 19.76 -22.87 -21.25
N GLN A 342 18.75 -23.76 -21.34
CA GLN A 342 17.56 -23.59 -22.18
C GLN A 342 16.76 -22.30 -21.91
N THR A 343 16.78 -21.82 -20.66
CA THR A 343 16.13 -20.58 -20.20
C THR A 343 16.81 -19.30 -20.71
N LYS A 344 17.93 -19.42 -21.44
CA LYS A 344 18.68 -18.31 -22.09
C LYS A 344 19.14 -17.20 -21.11
N THR A 345 19.20 -17.47 -19.80
CA THR A 345 19.44 -16.46 -18.75
C THR A 345 20.85 -15.87 -18.73
N LYS A 346 21.83 -16.54 -19.36
CA LYS A 346 23.26 -16.20 -19.25
C LYS A 346 24.03 -16.48 -20.54
N LEU A 347 24.73 -15.47 -21.07
CA LEU A 347 25.52 -15.57 -22.30
C LEU A 347 26.95 -16.11 -22.04
N GLY A 348 27.34 -17.17 -22.76
CA GLY A 348 28.63 -17.86 -22.61
C GLY A 348 29.70 -17.53 -23.67
N ASN A 349 29.35 -16.87 -24.78
CA ASN A 349 30.28 -16.51 -25.88
C ASN A 349 31.52 -15.77 -25.39
N SER A 350 32.69 -16.43 -25.42
CA SER A 350 33.91 -15.96 -24.75
C SER A 350 34.48 -14.67 -25.37
N GLU A 351 34.35 -14.60 -26.68
CA GLU A 351 34.76 -13.58 -27.62
C GLU A 351 34.00 -12.26 -27.40
N VAL A 352 32.68 -12.32 -27.17
CA VAL A 352 31.83 -11.14 -26.92
C VAL A 352 32.34 -10.28 -25.76
N ARG A 353 32.98 -10.89 -24.75
CA ARG A 353 33.63 -10.13 -23.66
C ARG A 353 34.69 -9.15 -24.21
N GLY A 354 35.51 -9.60 -25.16
CA GLY A 354 36.57 -8.80 -25.75
C GLY A 354 36.03 -7.65 -26.60
N ILE A 355 35.01 -7.95 -27.42
CA ILE A 355 34.30 -6.98 -28.27
C ILE A 355 33.70 -5.87 -27.40
N VAL A 356 32.96 -6.24 -26.34
CA VAL A 356 32.36 -5.29 -25.40
C VAL A 356 33.42 -4.54 -24.58
N GLU A 357 34.56 -5.15 -24.21
CA GLU A 357 35.67 -4.40 -23.60
C GLU A 357 36.25 -3.36 -24.58
N SER A 358 36.33 -3.64 -25.88
CA SER A 358 36.85 -2.71 -26.89
C SER A 358 35.87 -1.56 -27.18
N ALA A 359 34.60 -1.86 -27.48
CA ALA A 359 33.56 -0.87 -27.74
C ALA A 359 33.41 0.12 -26.58
N MET A 360 33.48 -0.37 -25.33
CA MET A 360 33.51 0.47 -24.14
C MET A 360 34.77 1.34 -24.03
N HIS A 361 35.95 0.81 -24.39
CA HIS A 361 37.20 1.58 -24.31
C HIS A 361 37.23 2.74 -25.31
N ASP A 362 36.82 2.51 -26.56
CA ASP A 362 36.83 3.53 -27.61
C ASP A 362 35.61 4.48 -27.51
N GLY A 363 34.40 3.95 -27.31
CA GLY A 363 33.16 4.73 -27.23
C GLY A 363 33.08 5.63 -26.00
N LEU A 364 33.18 5.06 -24.79
CA LEU A 364 33.14 5.84 -23.55
C LEU A 364 34.35 6.76 -23.40
N GLY A 365 35.54 6.30 -23.84
CA GLY A 365 36.76 7.10 -23.85
C GLY A 365 36.59 8.37 -24.69
N THR A 366 36.10 8.22 -25.92
CA THR A 366 35.80 9.37 -26.80
C THR A 366 34.72 10.27 -26.20
N PHE A 367 33.63 9.71 -25.69
CA PHE A 367 32.55 10.51 -25.11
C PHE A 367 33.01 11.35 -23.91
N PHE A 368 33.89 10.82 -23.05
CA PHE A 368 34.47 11.56 -21.93
C PHE A 368 35.46 12.65 -22.35
N GLU A 369 36.22 12.46 -23.45
CA GLU A 369 37.06 13.53 -24.01
C GLU A 369 36.23 14.65 -24.66
N GLU A 370 35.07 14.32 -25.26
CA GLU A 370 34.17 15.31 -25.87
C GLU A 370 33.24 16.01 -24.86
N ASN A 371 32.86 15.35 -23.76
CA ASN A 371 31.91 15.85 -22.76
C ASN A 371 32.49 15.86 -21.32
N PRO A 372 33.49 16.72 -21.01
CA PRO A 372 34.16 16.72 -19.71
C PRO A 372 33.24 16.91 -18.51
N ASP A 373 32.19 17.74 -18.63
CA ASP A 373 31.25 18.02 -17.53
C ASP A 373 30.50 16.75 -17.09
N THR A 374 30.11 15.88 -18.04
CA THR A 374 29.48 14.58 -17.77
C THR A 374 30.46 13.61 -17.12
N ALA A 375 31.70 13.58 -17.62
CA ALA A 375 32.74 12.73 -17.06
C ALA A 375 33.15 13.16 -15.63
N GLU A 376 33.21 14.47 -15.35
CA GLU A 376 33.44 15.00 -14.00
C GLU A 376 32.28 14.69 -13.04
N ALA A 377 31.02 14.72 -13.50
CA ALA A 377 29.86 14.34 -12.68
C ALA A 377 29.89 12.86 -12.27
N ILE A 378 30.10 11.94 -13.23
CA ILE A 378 30.19 10.49 -12.97
C ILE A 378 31.39 10.16 -12.07
N VAL A 379 32.57 10.74 -12.34
CA VAL A 379 33.75 10.55 -11.47
C VAL A 379 33.55 11.16 -10.09
N GLY A 380 32.85 12.29 -9.97
CA GLY A 380 32.51 12.93 -8.71
C GLY A 380 31.69 12.02 -7.80
N LYS A 381 30.56 11.53 -8.31
CA LYS A 381 29.70 10.53 -7.65
C LYS A 381 30.50 9.29 -7.20
N ALA A 382 31.33 8.74 -8.09
CA ALA A 382 32.17 7.59 -7.76
C ALA A 382 33.24 7.88 -6.69
N VAL A 383 33.81 9.09 -6.65
CA VAL A 383 34.73 9.52 -5.59
C VAL A 383 34.01 9.65 -4.25
N GLU A 384 32.74 10.03 -4.21
CA GLU A 384 31.93 10.08 -2.98
C GLU A 384 31.57 8.67 -2.48
N ALA A 385 31.13 7.77 -3.36
CA ALA A 385 30.96 6.35 -3.06
C ALA A 385 32.24 5.72 -2.48
N ALA A 386 33.40 5.98 -3.11
CA ALA A 386 34.70 5.52 -2.64
C ALA A 386 35.11 6.13 -1.29
N LYS A 387 34.76 7.40 -1.02
CA LYS A 387 34.97 8.06 0.29
C LYS A 387 34.11 7.40 1.37
N ALA A 388 32.83 7.14 1.10
CA ALA A 388 31.91 6.45 2.01
C ALA A 388 32.41 5.03 2.34
N ARG A 389 32.72 4.22 1.32
CA ARG A 389 33.29 2.87 1.46
C ARG A 389 34.61 2.84 2.25
N ARG A 390 35.41 3.91 2.22
CA ARG A 390 36.63 4.04 3.03
C ARG A 390 36.35 4.46 4.47
N ALA A 391 35.33 5.28 4.73
CA ALA A 391 34.88 5.59 6.09
C ALA A 391 34.35 4.33 6.78
N ALA A 392 33.45 3.62 6.10
CA ALA A 392 32.94 2.29 6.40
C ALA A 392 34.05 1.31 6.81
N LYS A 393 34.93 0.94 5.86
CA LYS A 393 36.05 0.01 6.12
C LYS A 393 36.98 0.46 7.25
N LYS A 394 37.11 1.75 7.51
CA LYS A 394 37.95 2.30 8.59
C LYS A 394 37.28 2.22 9.96
N ALA A 395 35.95 2.32 10.04
CA ALA A 395 35.19 2.00 11.24
C ALA A 395 35.27 0.48 11.52
N GLU A 396 35.09 -0.33 10.48
CA GLU A 396 35.20 -1.79 10.52
C GLU A 396 36.62 -2.26 10.92
N GLU A 397 37.70 -1.64 10.42
CA GLU A 397 39.07 -1.93 10.88
C GLU A 397 39.32 -1.50 12.35
N LEU A 398 38.60 -0.49 12.86
CA LEU A 398 38.68 -0.06 14.25
C LEU A 398 37.94 -1.02 15.20
N THR A 399 36.85 -1.66 14.76
CA THR A 399 36.20 -2.75 15.49
C THR A 399 36.95 -4.08 15.32
N ARG A 400 37.43 -4.43 14.12
CA ARG A 400 38.34 -5.59 13.88
C ARG A 400 39.61 -5.51 14.73
N ARG A 401 40.16 -4.32 15.01
CA ARG A 401 41.31 -4.16 15.94
C ARG A 401 40.99 -4.38 17.43
N LYS A 402 39.72 -4.33 17.84
CA LYS A 402 39.28 -4.87 19.14
C LYS A 402 39.16 -6.40 19.05
N SER A 403 38.48 -6.89 18.02
CA SER A 403 38.25 -8.33 17.76
C SER A 403 39.54 -9.15 17.59
N ALA A 404 40.64 -8.56 17.10
CA ALA A 404 41.92 -9.25 16.91
C ALA A 404 42.60 -9.76 18.21
N LEU A 405 42.08 -9.39 19.39
CA LEU A 405 42.46 -9.97 20.70
C LEU A 405 41.57 -11.15 21.12
N GLU A 406 40.48 -11.40 20.39
CA GLU A 406 39.41 -12.36 20.72
C GLU A 406 39.09 -13.33 19.56
N SER A 407 39.77 -13.21 18.41
CA SER A 407 39.52 -13.92 17.13
C SER A 407 39.88 -15.41 17.13
N THR A 408 39.47 -16.14 18.17
CA THR A 408 39.37 -17.60 18.21
C THR A 408 38.19 -18.05 19.10
N ALA A 409 37.32 -17.12 19.50
CA ALA A 409 36.06 -17.40 20.17
C ALA A 409 34.91 -17.45 19.15
N LEU A 410 34.14 -18.56 19.18
CA LEU A 410 32.82 -18.62 18.55
C LEU A 410 31.85 -17.64 19.25
N PRO A 411 30.73 -17.24 18.61
CA PRO A 411 29.72 -16.39 19.22
C PRO A 411 29.28 -16.91 20.59
N GLY A 412 29.37 -16.07 21.63
CA GLY A 412 29.25 -16.51 23.03
C GLY A 412 27.89 -17.15 23.42
N LYS A 413 26.89 -17.08 22.55
CA LYS A 413 25.58 -17.74 22.70
C LYS A 413 25.43 -19.05 21.89
N LEU A 414 26.20 -19.22 20.81
CA LEU A 414 26.07 -20.35 19.89
C LEU A 414 26.27 -21.68 20.65
N ALA A 415 25.28 -22.56 20.54
CA ALA A 415 25.36 -23.92 21.09
C ALA A 415 25.84 -24.88 20.00
N ASP A 416 27.13 -24.85 19.71
CA ASP A 416 27.75 -25.56 18.57
C ASP A 416 27.69 -27.11 18.69
N CYS A 417 27.82 -27.80 17.56
CA CYS A 417 27.87 -29.27 17.44
C CYS A 417 29.31 -29.83 17.57
N GLN A 418 29.47 -31.15 17.43
CA GLN A 418 30.77 -31.83 17.54
C GLN A 418 31.34 -32.28 16.19
N THR A 419 30.50 -32.64 15.23
CA THR A 419 30.91 -32.91 13.85
C THR A 419 31.49 -31.66 13.21
N ARG A 420 32.27 -31.87 12.14
CA ARG A 420 32.83 -30.83 11.28
C ARG A 420 32.58 -31.13 9.81
N ASP A 421 31.69 -32.07 9.53
CA ASP A 421 31.22 -32.39 8.19
C ASP A 421 29.95 -31.57 7.92
N PRO A 422 29.97 -30.58 6.99
CA PRO A 422 28.83 -29.70 6.79
C PRO A 422 27.59 -30.41 6.22
N ASP A 423 27.76 -31.57 5.58
CA ASP A 423 26.64 -32.37 5.04
C ASP A 423 25.88 -33.15 6.13
N GLU A 424 26.49 -33.33 7.31
CA GLU A 424 25.81 -33.85 8.51
C GLU A 424 25.26 -32.73 9.41
N ALA A 425 25.83 -31.51 9.32
CA ALA A 425 25.65 -30.46 10.32
C ALA A 425 24.46 -29.50 10.06
N GLU A 426 23.75 -29.13 11.13
CA GLU A 426 22.47 -28.40 11.07
C GLU A 426 22.45 -27.18 12.01
N LEU A 427 21.79 -26.08 11.64
CA LEU A 427 21.70 -24.86 12.46
C LEU A 427 20.25 -24.42 12.69
N PHE A 428 19.74 -24.62 13.90
CA PHE A 428 18.45 -24.08 14.32
C PHE A 428 18.67 -22.63 14.77
N VAL A 429 18.22 -21.68 13.96
CA VAL A 429 18.06 -20.27 14.37
C VAL A 429 16.71 -20.19 15.09
N VAL A 430 16.69 -19.64 16.30
CA VAL A 430 15.49 -19.63 17.16
C VAL A 430 15.34 -18.31 17.90
N GLU A 431 14.10 -17.94 18.16
CA GLU A 431 13.75 -16.70 18.82
C GLU A 431 13.99 -16.77 20.34
N GLY A 432 14.67 -15.76 20.87
CA GLY A 432 14.92 -15.59 22.30
C GLY A 432 15.85 -16.63 22.92
N ASP A 433 16.40 -16.33 24.10
CA ASP A 433 17.17 -17.34 24.84
C ASP A 433 16.26 -18.42 25.48
N SER A 434 14.92 -18.28 25.39
CA SER A 434 13.94 -19.22 25.96
C SER A 434 13.79 -20.47 25.08
N ALA A 435 13.34 -20.32 23.83
CA ALA A 435 13.36 -21.42 22.86
C ALA A 435 14.80 -21.89 22.58
N GLY A 436 15.75 -20.95 22.55
CA GLY A 436 17.19 -21.26 22.57
C GLY A 436 17.64 -22.15 23.74
N GLY A 437 17.00 -22.04 24.90
CA GLY A 437 17.24 -22.88 26.08
C GLY A 437 16.64 -24.28 25.96
N SER A 438 15.41 -24.40 25.47
CA SER A 438 14.73 -25.69 25.22
C SER A 438 15.44 -26.47 24.11
N ALA A 439 15.65 -25.86 22.94
CA ALA A 439 16.33 -26.46 21.79
C ALA A 439 17.77 -26.89 22.10
N LYS A 440 18.52 -26.11 22.89
CA LYS A 440 19.89 -26.46 23.32
C LYS A 440 19.96 -27.71 24.20
N GLN A 441 18.87 -28.04 24.89
CA GLN A 441 18.76 -29.24 25.72
C GLN A 441 18.18 -30.44 24.95
N GLY A 442 17.35 -30.21 23.93
CA GLY A 442 16.72 -31.28 23.14
C GLY A 442 17.57 -31.80 21.98
N ARG A 443 18.38 -30.93 21.36
CA ARG A 443 19.23 -31.27 20.20
C ARG A 443 20.10 -32.51 20.40
N ASN A 444 20.46 -33.16 19.30
CA ASN A 444 21.65 -34.03 19.30
C ASN A 444 22.91 -33.17 19.13
N PRO A 445 23.77 -33.03 20.17
CA PRO A 445 24.96 -32.19 20.10
C PRO A 445 26.09 -32.79 19.24
N GLU A 446 25.90 -33.96 18.65
CA GLU A 446 26.83 -34.51 17.65
C GLU A 446 26.80 -33.67 16.37
N PHE A 447 25.62 -33.36 15.84
CA PHE A 447 25.47 -32.70 14.53
C PHE A 447 24.60 -31.43 14.48
N GLN A 448 23.79 -31.14 15.50
CA GLN A 448 22.91 -29.96 15.49
C GLN A 448 23.46 -28.82 16.34
N ALA A 449 23.47 -27.59 15.81
CA ALA A 449 23.81 -26.37 16.54
C ALA A 449 22.60 -25.44 16.69
N ILE A 450 22.55 -24.65 17.77
CA ILE A 450 21.46 -23.71 18.06
C ILE A 450 22.01 -22.29 18.20
N LEU A 451 21.39 -21.33 17.50
CA LEU A 451 21.70 -19.91 17.59
C LEU A 451 20.46 -19.11 18.06
N PRO A 452 20.42 -18.67 19.33
CA PRO A 452 19.37 -17.79 19.83
C PRO A 452 19.57 -16.34 19.36
N VAL A 453 18.62 -15.81 18.59
CA VAL A 453 18.52 -14.39 18.22
C VAL A 453 17.70 -13.64 19.30
N ARG A 454 17.80 -12.32 19.39
CA ARG A 454 16.92 -11.52 20.26
C ARG A 454 16.48 -10.25 19.55
N GLY A 455 15.17 -10.10 19.36
CA GLY A 455 14.54 -8.98 18.68
C GLY A 455 14.79 -8.98 17.17
N LYS A 456 13.90 -8.29 16.47
CA LYS A 456 13.93 -7.92 15.05
C LYS A 456 15.37 -7.69 14.55
N ILE A 457 15.77 -8.45 13.53
CA ILE A 457 17.07 -8.31 12.86
C ILE A 457 17.13 -6.95 12.14
N LEU A 458 18.33 -6.38 12.00
CA LEU A 458 18.50 -5.13 11.25
C LEU A 458 18.15 -5.35 9.77
N ASN A 459 17.17 -4.59 9.25
CA ASN A 459 16.84 -4.60 7.82
C ASN A 459 18.07 -4.22 6.98
N VAL A 460 18.37 -5.06 5.99
CA VAL A 460 19.57 -5.00 5.15
C VAL A 460 19.36 -4.23 3.83
N GLU A 461 18.13 -3.95 3.41
CA GLU A 461 17.87 -3.12 2.22
C GLU A 461 18.32 -1.68 2.48
N ARG A 462 17.75 -1.03 3.49
CA ARG A 462 17.98 0.40 3.78
C ARG A 462 19.42 0.73 4.24
N HIS A 463 20.35 -0.24 4.33
CA HIS A 463 21.65 -0.07 4.98
C HIS A 463 22.83 -0.69 4.21
N ARG A 464 23.92 0.07 4.06
CA ARG A 464 25.19 -0.41 3.48
C ARG A 464 25.82 -1.52 4.33
N LEU A 465 26.57 -2.43 3.68
CA LEU A 465 27.13 -3.66 4.27
C LEU A 465 27.98 -3.45 5.54
N ASP A 466 28.61 -2.29 5.69
CA ASP A 466 29.34 -1.92 6.90
C ASP A 466 28.43 -1.69 8.11
N ARG A 467 27.30 -0.98 7.92
CA ARG A 467 26.29 -0.78 8.96
C ARG A 467 25.59 -2.11 9.32
N ILE A 468 25.46 -3.02 8.35
CA ILE A 468 25.01 -4.40 8.56
C ILE A 468 26.01 -5.17 9.44
N LEU A 469 27.31 -5.07 9.16
CA LEU A 469 28.38 -5.71 9.94
C LEU A 469 28.59 -5.10 11.34
N GLU A 470 28.16 -3.85 11.57
CA GLU A 470 28.10 -3.25 12.90
C GLU A 470 26.98 -3.84 13.79
N ASN A 471 25.98 -4.54 13.23
CA ASN A 471 24.97 -5.25 14.03
C ASN A 471 25.52 -6.55 14.65
N ASP A 472 25.39 -6.69 15.97
CA ASP A 472 25.90 -7.85 16.70
C ASP A 472 25.14 -9.16 16.41
N GLN A 473 23.83 -9.13 16.11
CA GLN A 473 23.07 -10.34 15.78
C GLN A 473 23.51 -10.91 14.43
N ILE A 474 23.57 -10.06 13.39
CA ILE A 474 23.99 -10.45 12.04
C ILE A 474 25.46 -10.92 12.07
N ARG A 475 26.35 -10.23 12.80
CA ARG A 475 27.74 -10.67 12.94
C ARG A 475 27.85 -12.02 13.65
N ASN A 476 27.02 -12.29 14.67
CA ASN A 476 26.97 -13.60 15.33
C ASN A 476 26.47 -14.71 14.39
N LEU A 477 25.49 -14.43 13.52
CA LEU A 477 25.00 -15.35 12.50
C LEU A 477 26.07 -15.68 11.45
N ILE A 478 26.72 -14.66 10.85
CA ILE A 478 27.81 -14.85 9.88
C ILE A 478 28.94 -15.69 10.51
N THR A 479 29.33 -15.36 11.75
CA THR A 479 30.41 -16.06 12.47
C THR A 479 30.01 -17.48 12.88
N ALA A 480 28.71 -17.77 13.02
CA ALA A 480 28.21 -19.13 13.21
C ALA A 480 28.29 -19.94 11.90
N LEU A 481 27.72 -19.41 10.81
CA LEU A 481 27.67 -20.05 9.49
C LEU A 481 29.05 -20.33 8.88
N GLY A 482 30.03 -19.46 9.14
CA GLY A 482 31.42 -19.60 8.70
C GLY A 482 31.73 -19.06 7.30
N THR A 483 30.71 -18.94 6.44
CA THR A 483 30.79 -18.60 5.01
C THR A 483 31.27 -17.19 4.67
N SER A 484 31.47 -16.30 5.65
CA SER A 484 31.56 -14.85 5.41
C SER A 484 30.31 -14.29 4.69
N ILE A 485 30.39 -13.15 3.99
CA ILE A 485 29.24 -12.43 3.40
C ILE A 485 29.66 -11.57 2.20
N GLY A 486 28.78 -11.40 1.20
CA GLY A 486 29.02 -10.53 0.04
C GLY A 486 30.18 -10.99 -0.85
N ASP A 487 31.02 -10.05 -1.33
CA ASP A 487 32.20 -10.35 -2.17
C ASP A 487 33.21 -11.34 -1.52
N GLU A 488 33.23 -11.44 -0.19
CA GLU A 488 34.11 -12.35 0.56
C GLU A 488 33.39 -13.67 0.94
N PHE A 489 32.15 -13.91 0.46
CA PHE A 489 31.39 -15.13 0.73
C PHE A 489 31.98 -16.36 0.01
N ASP A 490 32.20 -17.45 0.75
CA ASP A 490 32.54 -18.77 0.20
C ASP A 490 31.63 -19.84 0.83
N ILE A 491 31.02 -20.68 -0.03
CA ILE A 491 30.15 -21.78 0.39
C ILE A 491 30.94 -23.03 0.78
N GLU A 492 32.21 -23.15 0.39
CA GLU A 492 33.09 -24.26 0.80
C GLU A 492 33.51 -24.13 2.28
N ASP A 493 33.49 -22.92 2.85
CA ASP A 493 33.72 -22.63 4.28
C ASP A 493 32.43 -22.77 5.14
N ILE A 494 31.31 -23.26 4.56
CA ILE A 494 30.04 -23.44 5.28
C ILE A 494 30.14 -24.46 6.41
N ARG A 495 29.52 -24.16 7.56
CA ARG A 495 29.56 -25.02 8.76
C ARG A 495 28.31 -25.86 9.01
N TYR A 496 27.17 -25.49 8.41
CA TYR A 496 25.87 -26.19 8.55
C TYR A 496 25.03 -25.97 7.28
N LYS A 497 24.24 -26.95 6.85
CA LYS A 497 23.47 -26.90 5.58
C LYS A 497 21.91 -26.85 5.76
N ARG A 498 21.32 -26.41 6.91
CA ARG A 498 19.85 -26.41 7.25
C ARG A 498 19.38 -25.32 8.31
N ILE A 499 18.16 -24.67 8.25
CA ILE A 499 17.58 -23.48 9.06
C ILE A 499 15.97 -23.47 9.22
N ILE A 500 15.24 -22.70 10.11
CA ILE A 500 13.77 -22.88 10.59
C ILE A 500 12.88 -21.62 11.13
N MET A 501 11.53 -21.36 10.82
CA MET A 501 10.58 -20.24 11.36
C MET A 501 8.97 -20.25 11.07
N MET A 502 8.01 -19.44 11.71
CA MET A 502 6.43 -19.43 11.73
C MET A 502 5.55 -18.06 11.56
N SER A 503 4.17 -17.88 11.86
CA SER A 503 3.17 -16.70 11.53
C SER A 503 1.71 -16.56 12.28
N VAL A 504 0.84 -15.43 12.20
CA VAL A 504 -0.49 -15.05 13.00
C VAL A 504 -1.62 -13.99 12.42
N ASP A 505 -2.81 -13.64 13.08
CA ASP A 505 -4.24 -13.04 12.77
C ASP A 505 -4.75 -11.49 12.74
N GLY A 506 -5.99 -11.12 12.19
CA GLY A 506 -6.98 -10.01 12.64
C GLY A 506 -8.09 -9.23 11.75
N GLU A 507 -9.43 -9.50 11.79
CA GLU A 507 -10.55 -8.66 11.17
C GLU A 507 -11.46 -7.88 12.17
N GLU A 508 -10.89 -7.07 13.07
CA GLU A 508 -11.62 -6.61 14.28
C GLU A 508 -11.70 -5.09 14.50
N HIS A 509 -12.56 -4.63 15.42
CA HIS A 509 -12.78 -3.20 15.73
C HIS A 509 -11.90 -2.67 16.87
N THR A 510 -11.40 -1.43 16.78
CA THR A 510 -10.68 -0.73 17.88
C THR A 510 -10.95 0.78 17.93
N PHE A 511 -10.30 1.47 18.87
CA PHE A 511 -10.13 2.93 18.86
C PHE A 511 -8.67 3.30 18.61
N VAL A 512 -8.47 4.19 17.64
CA VAL A 512 -7.23 4.95 17.47
C VAL A 512 -7.47 6.43 17.81
N ARG A 513 -6.42 7.22 17.90
CA ARG A 513 -6.48 8.66 18.14
C ARG A 513 -5.35 9.35 17.39
N ASP A 514 -5.65 10.41 16.65
CA ASP A 514 -4.67 11.15 15.87
C ASP A 514 -3.84 12.13 16.72
N GLY A 515 -2.80 12.71 16.10
CA GLY A 515 -1.89 13.67 16.73
C GLY A 515 -2.52 15.03 17.08
N THR A 516 -3.79 15.27 16.73
CA THR A 516 -4.58 16.41 17.23
C THR A 516 -5.32 16.08 18.53
N GLY A 517 -5.39 14.79 18.89
CA GLY A 517 -6.13 14.25 20.02
C GLY A 517 -7.52 13.71 19.66
N LYS A 518 -7.92 13.75 18.37
CA LYS A 518 -9.23 13.25 17.93
C LYS A 518 -9.22 11.72 17.92
N THR A 519 -10.12 11.14 18.69
CA THR A 519 -10.33 9.68 18.80
C THR A 519 -11.22 9.21 17.66
N GLN A 520 -10.86 8.12 16.98
CA GLN A 520 -11.56 7.55 15.82
C GLN A 520 -11.94 6.09 16.08
N PHE A 521 -13.15 5.70 15.69
CA PHE A 521 -13.63 4.31 15.79
C PHE A 521 -13.41 3.57 14.47
N VAL A 522 -12.53 2.57 14.46
CA VAL A 522 -12.01 1.98 13.21
C VAL A 522 -12.01 0.46 13.24
N GLU A 523 -12.11 -0.13 12.05
CA GLU A 523 -11.72 -1.52 11.80
C GLU A 523 -10.19 -1.59 11.66
N ILE A 524 -9.56 -2.52 12.36
CA ILE A 524 -8.11 -2.66 12.47
C ILE A 524 -7.50 -2.91 11.09
N GLY A 525 -8.06 -3.86 10.34
CA GLY A 525 -7.59 -4.18 8.99
C GLY A 525 -7.59 -2.95 8.08
N ARG A 526 -8.74 -2.27 7.99
CA ARG A 526 -8.89 -1.05 7.18
C ARG A 526 -7.97 0.09 7.62
N PHE A 527 -7.82 0.33 8.93
CA PHE A 527 -6.91 1.37 9.44
C PHE A 527 -5.45 1.03 9.10
N ILE A 528 -5.03 -0.22 9.33
CA ILE A 528 -3.66 -0.66 9.09
C ILE A 528 -3.35 -0.68 7.60
N ASP A 529 -4.28 -1.08 6.73
CA ASP A 529 -4.13 -0.97 5.29
C ASP A 529 -4.03 0.49 4.83
N THR A 530 -4.91 1.39 5.30
CA THR A 530 -4.81 2.83 4.99
C THR A 530 -3.44 3.41 5.41
N VAL A 531 -2.88 2.96 6.53
CA VAL A 531 -1.52 3.31 6.99
C VAL A 531 -0.43 2.71 6.10
N ILE A 532 -0.55 1.44 5.70
CA ILE A 532 0.43 0.74 4.85
C ILE A 532 0.42 1.30 3.41
N GLU A 533 -0.76 1.62 2.88
CA GLU A 533 -0.98 2.34 1.62
C GLU A 533 -0.38 3.76 1.68
N SER A 534 -0.46 4.40 2.85
CA SER A 534 0.27 5.64 3.18
C SER A 534 1.78 5.44 3.38
N ASN A 535 2.35 4.34 2.87
CA ASN A 535 3.76 3.92 2.94
C ASN A 535 4.24 3.45 4.32
N GLY A 536 3.36 3.35 5.31
CA GLY A 536 3.71 3.13 6.71
C GLY A 536 4.31 4.36 7.40
N ASP A 537 4.34 5.53 6.74
CA ASP A 537 4.59 6.80 7.43
C ASP A 537 3.28 7.32 8.04
N GLY A 538 3.37 8.00 9.19
CA GLY A 538 2.23 8.64 9.86
C GLY A 538 1.55 7.84 10.97
N TYR A 539 1.76 6.52 11.12
CA TYR A 539 1.24 5.81 12.31
C TYR A 539 1.88 6.29 13.63
N GLU A 540 3.09 6.85 13.56
CA GLU A 540 3.75 7.48 14.72
C GLU A 540 2.94 8.68 15.27
N ASP A 541 2.08 9.30 14.45
CA ASP A 541 1.16 10.36 14.88
C ASP A 541 -0.14 9.81 15.53
N TYR A 542 -0.29 8.48 15.66
CA TYR A 542 -1.49 7.86 16.26
C TYR A 542 -1.20 7.15 17.59
N GLU A 543 -2.18 7.23 18.50
CA GLU A 543 -2.28 6.38 19.69
C GLU A 543 -3.38 5.32 19.50
N VAL A 544 -3.17 4.08 19.96
CA VAL A 544 -4.21 3.03 20.06
C VAL A 544 -4.66 2.83 21.51
N LEU A 545 -5.91 2.39 21.70
CA LEU A 545 -6.47 2.08 23.02
C LEU A 545 -5.91 0.77 23.60
N CYS A 546 -5.30 0.87 24.78
CA CYS A 546 -4.72 -0.26 25.53
C CYS A 546 -5.07 -0.19 27.04
N PHE A 547 -4.49 -1.09 27.83
CA PHE A 547 -4.42 -0.98 29.29
C PHE A 547 -2.98 -1.09 29.81
N GLY A 548 -2.72 -0.59 31.02
CA GLY A 548 -1.38 -0.69 31.61
C GLY A 548 -1.15 -2.01 32.34
N ARG A 549 -0.03 -2.68 32.05
CA ARG A 549 0.27 -4.00 32.65
C ARG A 549 0.55 -3.96 34.16
N ASP A 550 1.07 -2.83 34.67
CA ASP A 550 1.36 -2.63 36.11
C ASP A 550 0.20 -1.94 36.88
N ASP A 551 -0.62 -1.14 36.21
CA ASP A 551 -1.64 -0.26 36.82
C ASP A 551 -3.09 -0.74 36.60
N HIS A 552 -3.33 -1.55 35.56
CA HIS A 552 -4.64 -1.97 35.07
C HIS A 552 -5.61 -0.79 34.78
N GLU A 553 -5.07 0.37 34.39
CA GLU A 553 -5.84 1.54 33.94
C GLU A 553 -5.92 1.58 32.40
N THR A 554 -7.05 2.02 31.86
CA THR A 554 -7.26 2.13 30.40
C THR A 554 -6.74 3.46 29.87
N LYS A 555 -5.96 3.42 28.79
CA LYS A 555 -5.23 4.57 28.25
C LYS A 555 -4.97 4.41 26.77
N PHE A 556 -4.77 5.53 26.10
CA PHE A 556 -4.21 5.55 24.75
C PHE A 556 -2.67 5.52 24.85
N ARG A 557 -2.02 4.91 23.86
CA ARG A 557 -0.55 4.80 23.75
C ARG A 557 -0.13 4.88 22.29
N GLN A 558 0.98 5.57 22.02
CA GLN A 558 1.57 5.68 20.69
C GLN A 558 1.77 4.30 20.05
N ILE A 559 1.43 4.19 18.77
CA ILE A 559 1.63 2.99 17.97
C ILE A 559 3.12 2.93 17.58
N ASP A 560 3.84 1.90 18.06
CA ASP A 560 5.25 1.66 17.71
C ASP A 560 5.38 0.99 16.33
N GLN A 561 4.36 0.23 15.91
CA GLN A 561 4.27 -0.40 14.60
C GLN A 561 2.82 -0.81 14.28
N VAL A 562 2.43 -0.78 13.00
CA VAL A 562 1.32 -1.59 12.49
C VAL A 562 1.84 -2.88 11.84
N ILE A 563 1.02 -3.92 11.81
CA ILE A 563 1.42 -5.28 11.41
C ILE A 563 0.34 -5.88 10.50
N ARG A 564 0.77 -6.54 9.41
CA ARG A 564 -0.08 -7.35 8.51
C ARG A 564 0.63 -8.66 8.13
N HIS A 565 -0.07 -9.79 8.12
CA HIS A 565 0.40 -11.10 7.63
C HIS A 565 -0.64 -11.75 6.69
N GLU A 566 -0.38 -12.95 6.20
CA GLU A 566 -1.32 -13.84 5.49
C GLU A 566 -1.79 -14.95 6.45
N ILE A 567 -2.98 -15.54 6.22
CA ILE A 567 -3.55 -16.55 7.12
C ILE A 567 -3.00 -17.95 6.85
N ASP A 568 -2.16 -18.49 7.75
CA ASP A 568 -1.64 -19.86 7.67
C ASP A 568 -2.06 -20.80 8.82
N GLU A 569 -2.93 -20.35 9.74
CA GLU A 569 -3.50 -21.16 10.83
C GLU A 569 -5.00 -20.88 11.10
N PRO A 570 -5.74 -21.76 11.81
CA PRO A 570 -7.19 -21.61 12.02
C PRO A 570 -7.59 -20.40 12.86
N LEU A 571 -8.76 -19.85 12.55
CA LEU A 571 -9.38 -18.69 13.21
C LEU A 571 -10.48 -19.13 14.19
N TYR A 572 -10.47 -18.60 15.42
CA TYR A 572 -11.47 -18.87 16.45
C TYR A 572 -12.18 -17.59 16.90
N GLU A 573 -13.52 -17.59 16.94
CA GLU A 573 -14.31 -16.52 17.53
C GLU A 573 -14.59 -16.82 19.02
N ILE A 574 -14.09 -15.96 19.91
CA ILE A 574 -14.35 -16.05 21.35
C ILE A 574 -15.58 -15.19 21.70
N GLU A 575 -16.71 -15.80 22.05
CA GLU A 575 -17.90 -15.09 22.54
C GLU A 575 -17.98 -15.11 24.08
N THR A 576 -18.16 -13.95 24.70
CA THR A 576 -18.39 -13.83 26.15
C THR A 576 -19.87 -13.91 26.55
N ALA A 577 -20.16 -14.15 27.83
CA ALA A 577 -21.51 -14.14 28.41
C ALA A 577 -22.21 -12.77 28.32
N TYR A 578 -21.49 -11.71 27.98
CA TYR A 578 -22.01 -10.37 27.68
C TYR A 578 -22.14 -10.09 26.17
N GLY A 579 -21.90 -11.08 25.30
CA GLY A 579 -22.02 -10.94 23.85
C GLY A 579 -20.98 -10.01 23.22
N ARG A 580 -19.91 -9.66 23.96
CA ARG A 580 -18.67 -9.15 23.35
C ARG A 580 -17.92 -10.33 22.74
N ASN A 581 -17.40 -10.16 21.53
CA ASN A 581 -16.60 -11.16 20.85
C ASN A 581 -15.30 -10.58 20.30
N LEU A 582 -14.39 -11.48 19.92
CA LEU A 582 -13.14 -11.20 19.22
C LEU A 582 -12.78 -12.45 18.41
N LYS A 583 -12.54 -12.31 17.11
CA LYS A 583 -11.82 -13.31 16.31
C LYS A 583 -10.31 -13.23 16.62
N VAL A 584 -9.69 -14.40 16.82
CA VAL A 584 -8.25 -14.59 17.04
C VAL A 584 -7.80 -15.89 16.38
N THR A 585 -6.67 -15.93 15.67
CA THR A 585 -6.12 -17.24 15.27
C THR A 585 -5.66 -18.04 16.48
N ALA A 586 -5.46 -19.33 16.23
CA ALA A 586 -4.97 -20.29 17.20
C ALA A 586 -3.90 -19.75 18.15
N SER A 587 -2.85 -19.09 17.63
CA SER A 587 -1.71 -18.61 18.39
C SER A 587 -1.68 -17.11 18.70
N HIS A 588 -2.69 -16.32 18.32
CA HIS A 588 -2.85 -14.98 18.88
C HIS A 588 -3.22 -15.06 20.38
N SER A 589 -2.66 -14.18 21.23
CA SER A 589 -2.89 -14.23 22.69
C SER A 589 -3.94 -13.24 23.16
N VAL A 590 -4.86 -13.69 24.01
CA VAL A 590 -5.80 -12.83 24.75
C VAL A 590 -5.47 -12.83 26.24
N PHE A 591 -5.83 -11.75 26.93
CA PHE A 591 -5.69 -11.70 28.38
C PHE A 591 -6.82 -12.43 29.08
N VAL A 592 -6.48 -13.37 29.96
CA VAL A 592 -7.41 -14.10 30.84
C VAL A 592 -7.18 -13.74 32.30
N TYR A 593 -8.23 -13.84 33.11
CA TYR A 593 -8.16 -13.62 34.55
C TYR A 593 -8.29 -14.95 35.30
N ARG A 594 -7.16 -15.48 35.75
CA ARG A 594 -7.06 -16.77 36.43
C ARG A 594 -6.44 -16.55 37.81
N ASN A 595 -6.97 -17.23 38.84
CA ASN A 595 -6.49 -17.20 40.24
C ASN A 595 -6.39 -15.82 40.95
N GLY A 596 -6.83 -14.72 40.33
CA GLY A 596 -6.65 -13.35 40.84
C GLY A 596 -5.50 -12.57 40.17
N SER A 597 -4.90 -13.14 39.13
CA SER A 597 -3.91 -12.51 38.25
C SER A 597 -4.48 -12.35 36.84
N VAL A 598 -4.03 -11.32 36.13
CA VAL A 598 -4.15 -11.22 34.67
C VAL A 598 -2.99 -12.01 34.06
N GLU A 599 -3.30 -12.94 33.18
CA GLU A 599 -2.39 -13.92 32.57
C GLU A 599 -2.68 -13.99 31.05
N LEU A 600 -1.75 -14.52 30.25
CA LEU A 600 -1.99 -14.75 28.83
C LEU A 600 -2.55 -16.16 28.58
N ALA A 601 -3.36 -16.29 27.54
CA ALA A 601 -3.75 -17.57 26.94
C ALA A 601 -3.93 -17.37 25.43
N PHE A 602 -3.54 -18.36 24.64
CA PHE A 602 -3.73 -18.35 23.20
C PHE A 602 -5.22 -18.46 22.85
N GLY A 603 -5.64 -18.01 21.66
CA GLY A 603 -7.02 -18.15 21.18
C GLY A 603 -7.50 -19.60 21.25
N ASP A 604 -6.58 -20.55 21.01
CA ASP A 604 -6.83 -21.99 21.10
C ASP A 604 -6.79 -22.63 22.51
N ASP A 605 -6.41 -21.87 23.53
CA ASP A 605 -6.43 -22.28 24.95
C ASP A 605 -7.76 -21.94 25.65
N ILE A 606 -8.62 -21.17 25.01
CA ILE A 606 -9.82 -20.60 25.64
C ILE A 606 -10.94 -21.65 25.65
N GLU A 607 -11.33 -22.14 26.83
CA GLU A 607 -12.49 -23.02 26.98
C GLU A 607 -13.72 -22.24 27.49
N PRO A 608 -14.95 -22.59 27.07
CA PRO A 608 -16.18 -22.05 27.66
C PRO A 608 -16.22 -22.21 29.19
N GLY A 609 -16.19 -21.09 29.91
CA GLY A 609 -16.06 -21.02 31.37
C GLY A 609 -14.75 -20.42 31.89
N ASP A 610 -13.76 -20.13 31.02
CA ASP A 610 -12.68 -19.19 31.34
C ASP A 610 -13.21 -17.75 31.51
N GLN A 611 -12.36 -16.84 32.00
CA GLN A 611 -12.69 -15.40 32.09
C GLN A 611 -11.71 -14.57 31.26
N VAL A 612 -12.17 -13.96 30.16
CA VAL A 612 -11.36 -13.06 29.30
C VAL A 612 -11.49 -11.62 29.79
N VAL A 613 -10.36 -10.90 29.82
CA VAL A 613 -10.27 -9.52 30.31
C VAL A 613 -10.85 -8.54 29.28
N ALA A 614 -11.55 -7.52 29.77
CA ALA A 614 -12.23 -6.53 28.94
C ALA A 614 -12.34 -5.17 29.65
N PRO A 615 -12.35 -4.04 28.92
CA PRO A 615 -12.56 -2.73 29.51
C PRO A 615 -13.99 -2.56 30.05
N ARG A 616 -14.07 -2.16 31.32
CA ARG A 616 -15.27 -1.67 32.00
C ARG A 616 -15.47 -0.17 31.79
N LYS A 617 -14.37 0.58 31.78
CA LYS A 617 -14.30 2.04 31.64
C LYS A 617 -13.37 2.37 30.48
N LEU A 618 -13.59 3.49 29.78
CA LEU A 618 -12.73 3.95 28.69
C LEU A 618 -12.45 5.46 28.76
N PRO A 619 -11.28 5.95 28.31
CA PRO A 619 -10.89 7.36 28.32
C PRO A 619 -11.42 8.14 27.09
N LEU A 620 -12.72 7.99 26.78
CA LEU A 620 -13.41 8.64 25.65
C LEU A 620 -13.87 10.07 25.99
N ALA A 621 -12.95 10.92 26.43
CA ALA A 621 -13.22 12.33 26.71
C ALA A 621 -12.14 13.20 26.05
N GLY A 622 -12.49 13.83 24.93
CA GLY A 622 -11.61 14.75 24.20
C GLY A 622 -11.59 16.15 24.79
N ASP A 623 -10.64 16.97 24.32
CA ASP A 623 -10.68 18.42 24.52
C ASP A 623 -11.76 19.05 23.61
N GLN A 624 -12.34 20.18 24.06
CA GLN A 624 -13.56 20.74 23.48
C GLN A 624 -13.37 21.28 22.04
N THR A 625 -14.18 20.75 21.12
CA THR A 625 -14.62 21.48 19.91
C THR A 625 -15.99 22.07 20.20
N ASP A 626 -16.07 23.36 20.56
CA ASP A 626 -17.34 24.02 20.93
C ASP A 626 -18.25 24.28 19.70
N CYS A 627 -17.65 24.51 18.52
CA CYS A 627 -18.37 24.66 17.25
C CYS A 627 -17.49 24.16 16.08
N ILE A 628 -18.14 23.81 14.96
CA ILE A 628 -17.51 23.33 13.73
C ILE A 628 -17.63 24.39 12.63
N ASP A 629 -16.51 24.73 11.99
CA ASP A 629 -16.45 25.61 10.83
C ASP A 629 -16.81 24.85 9.54
N LEU A 630 -18.04 25.04 9.07
CA LEU A 630 -18.52 24.43 7.82
C LEU A 630 -17.83 25.01 6.58
N LEU A 631 -17.34 26.26 6.62
CA LEU A 631 -16.64 26.84 5.47
C LEU A 631 -15.25 26.20 5.33
N GLU A 632 -14.52 26.07 6.43
CA GLU A 632 -13.23 25.38 6.46
C GLU A 632 -13.38 23.91 6.05
N ALA A 633 -14.37 23.20 6.61
CA ALA A 633 -14.64 21.80 6.31
C ALA A 633 -14.97 21.56 4.81
N PHE A 634 -15.76 22.44 4.18
CA PHE A 634 -16.07 22.33 2.75
C PHE A 634 -14.95 22.83 1.82
N VAL A 635 -13.95 23.57 2.30
CA VAL A 635 -12.75 23.96 1.52
C VAL A 635 -11.65 22.90 1.61
N LYS A 636 -11.58 22.16 2.73
CA LYS A 636 -10.57 21.09 2.96
C LYS A 636 -10.90 19.74 2.33
N HIS A 637 -12.09 19.56 1.77
CA HIS A 637 -12.60 18.28 1.29
C HIS A 637 -12.92 18.38 -0.20
N ASP A 638 -12.20 17.61 -1.02
CA ASP A 638 -12.39 17.56 -2.47
C ASP A 638 -13.77 17.00 -2.87
N GLY A 639 -14.19 17.29 -4.11
CA GLY A 639 -15.46 16.77 -4.65
C GLY A 639 -16.72 17.63 -4.41
N PHE A 640 -16.65 18.74 -3.67
CA PHE A 640 -17.76 19.70 -3.55
C PHE A 640 -17.92 20.61 -4.80
N ASP A 641 -18.04 19.99 -5.97
CA ASP A 641 -17.97 20.68 -7.25
C ASP A 641 -19.16 21.63 -7.51
N SER A 642 -18.88 22.93 -7.38
CA SER A 642 -19.62 24.08 -7.92
C SER A 642 -20.96 24.52 -7.31
N GLU A 643 -21.61 23.74 -6.43
CA GLU A 643 -23.00 24.03 -6.00
C GLU A 643 -23.18 24.95 -4.77
N ILE A 644 -22.18 25.06 -3.88
CA ILE A 644 -22.27 25.86 -2.63
C ILE A 644 -21.64 27.24 -2.84
N TYR A 645 -22.30 28.28 -2.30
CA TYR A 645 -21.81 29.65 -2.26
C TYR A 645 -21.70 30.15 -0.82
N ALA A 646 -20.50 30.58 -0.41
CA ALA A 646 -20.32 31.41 0.78
C ALA A 646 -20.71 32.87 0.46
N ARG A 647 -21.39 33.54 1.39
CA ARG A 647 -21.88 34.92 1.26
C ARG A 647 -21.72 35.68 2.56
N GLY A 648 -21.36 36.96 2.52
CA GLY A 648 -21.34 37.82 3.71
C GLY A 648 -20.27 38.92 3.67
N GLU A 649 -20.21 39.74 4.72
CA GLU A 649 -19.21 40.80 4.84
C GLU A 649 -17.77 40.24 4.90
N GLY A 650 -17.59 39.02 5.44
CA GLY A 650 -16.29 38.34 5.46
C GLY A 650 -15.73 38.03 4.07
N ILE A 651 -16.58 37.56 3.16
CA ILE A 651 -16.19 37.30 1.76
C ILE A 651 -15.83 38.62 1.06
N GLU A 652 -16.60 39.69 1.31
CA GLU A 652 -16.28 41.02 0.77
C GLU A 652 -14.97 41.58 1.33
N ALA A 653 -14.65 41.30 2.60
CA ALA A 653 -13.40 41.67 3.26
C ALA A 653 -12.19 40.93 2.67
N MET A 654 -12.31 39.62 2.42
CA MET A 654 -11.26 38.81 1.77
C MET A 654 -10.93 39.35 0.37
N PHE A 655 -11.93 39.63 -0.50
CA PHE A 655 -11.64 40.21 -1.81
C PHE A 655 -11.01 41.62 -1.71
N LYS A 656 -11.40 42.43 -0.72
CA LYS A 656 -10.71 43.70 -0.43
C LYS A 656 -9.26 43.48 0.01
N ALA A 657 -8.96 42.42 0.77
CA ALA A 657 -7.61 42.09 1.22
C ALA A 657 -6.71 41.64 0.07
N LYS A 658 -7.11 40.62 -0.72
CA LYS A 658 -6.37 40.16 -1.91
C LYS A 658 -6.06 41.31 -2.88
N VAL A 659 -7.05 42.17 -3.16
CA VAL A 659 -6.85 43.31 -4.08
C VAL A 659 -6.03 44.45 -3.43
N ARG A 660 -6.06 44.65 -2.11
CA ARG A 660 -5.12 45.59 -1.43
C ARG A 660 -3.68 45.09 -1.53
N GLN A 661 -3.45 43.79 -1.42
CA GLN A 661 -2.15 43.15 -1.55
C GLN A 661 -1.59 43.28 -2.99
N GLU A 662 -2.39 42.96 -4.01
CA GLU A 662 -2.02 43.17 -5.44
C GLU A 662 -1.63 44.63 -5.73
N TYR A 663 -2.35 45.59 -5.15
CA TYR A 663 -2.09 47.02 -5.36
C TYR A 663 -1.11 47.62 -4.34
N ALA A 664 -0.48 46.82 -3.49
CA ALA A 664 0.55 47.27 -2.55
C ALA A 664 1.73 47.92 -3.30
N GLY A 665 2.28 48.99 -2.74
CA GLY A 665 3.34 49.79 -3.38
C GLY A 665 2.91 50.58 -4.63
N THR A 666 1.77 50.28 -5.26
CA THR A 666 1.26 51.03 -6.42
C THR A 666 0.75 52.43 -6.03
N LYS A 667 0.62 53.32 -7.01
CA LYS A 667 0.05 54.66 -6.80
C LYS A 667 -1.43 54.65 -6.33
N HIS A 668 -2.14 53.52 -6.47
CA HIS A 668 -3.57 53.44 -6.12
C HIS A 668 -3.80 52.97 -4.69
N GLY A 669 -3.08 51.93 -4.24
CA GLY A 669 -3.18 51.37 -2.89
C GLY A 669 -2.52 52.20 -1.79
N LYS A 670 -1.68 53.19 -2.12
CA LYS A 670 -1.06 54.07 -1.10
C LYS A 670 -2.08 55.02 -0.43
N PRO A 671 -2.15 55.05 0.92
CA PRO A 671 -2.97 56.00 1.68
C PRO A 671 -2.65 57.47 1.37
N ARG A 672 -3.60 58.35 1.70
CA ARG A 672 -3.64 59.74 1.21
C ARG A 672 -3.63 60.75 2.33
N VAL A 673 -2.77 61.75 2.25
CA VAL A 673 -2.70 62.82 3.27
C VAL A 673 -3.68 63.93 2.92
N ASP A 674 -4.60 64.23 3.84
CA ASP A 674 -5.38 65.46 3.82
C ASP A 674 -4.75 66.48 4.77
N ALA A 675 -4.23 67.56 4.19
CA ALA A 675 -3.46 68.57 4.91
C ALA A 675 -4.31 69.84 5.14
N PRO A 676 -4.45 70.33 6.38
CA PRO A 676 -5.14 71.59 6.67
C PRO A 676 -4.53 72.78 5.92
N GLU A 677 -5.34 73.82 5.68
CA GLU A 677 -4.92 75.00 4.92
C GLU A 677 -3.72 75.74 5.56
N SER A 678 -3.59 75.69 6.89
CA SER A 678 -2.42 76.16 7.63
C SER A 678 -1.14 75.44 7.18
N VAL A 679 -1.12 74.11 7.27
CA VAL A 679 0.03 73.25 6.89
C VAL A 679 0.38 73.41 5.41
N ARG A 680 -0.63 73.46 4.53
CA ARG A 680 -0.42 73.70 3.09
C ARG A 680 0.18 75.07 2.78
N THR A 681 -0.23 76.10 3.54
CA THR A 681 0.32 77.46 3.40
C THR A 681 1.74 77.55 3.94
N GLU A 682 2.03 76.88 5.06
CA GLU A 682 3.36 76.81 5.68
C GLU A 682 4.39 76.14 4.76
N LEU A 683 4.10 74.92 4.29
CA LEU A 683 4.98 74.20 3.34
C LEU A 683 5.22 75.00 2.04
N LYS A 684 4.19 75.73 1.57
CA LYS A 684 4.29 76.62 0.41
C LYS A 684 5.19 77.84 0.66
N SER A 685 5.19 78.38 1.89
CA SER A 685 6.11 79.44 2.30
C SER A 685 7.54 78.90 2.33
N MET A 686 7.76 77.76 3.00
CA MET A 686 9.07 77.10 3.10
C MET A 686 9.67 76.78 1.73
N ARG A 687 8.89 76.20 0.79
CA ARG A 687 9.32 75.98 -0.62
C ARG A 687 9.79 77.29 -1.28
N THR A 688 9.08 78.39 -1.04
CA THR A 688 9.33 79.68 -1.67
C THR A 688 10.51 80.41 -1.03
N GLU A 689 10.72 80.24 0.27
CA GLU A 689 11.87 80.74 1.03
C GLU A 689 13.16 79.95 0.72
N ALA A 690 13.05 78.65 0.47
CA ALA A 690 14.12 77.80 -0.08
C ALA A 690 14.46 78.13 -1.55
N GLY A 691 13.68 79.01 -2.21
CA GLY A 691 13.87 79.41 -3.60
C GLY A 691 13.45 78.35 -4.64
N MET A 692 12.85 77.24 -4.21
CA MET A 692 12.46 76.13 -5.08
C MET A 692 11.20 76.43 -5.88
N THR A 693 11.21 76.09 -7.16
CA THR A 693 10.01 76.02 -7.99
C THR A 693 9.21 74.76 -7.69
N GLN A 694 7.98 74.69 -8.22
CA GLN A 694 7.18 73.46 -8.19
C GLN A 694 7.78 72.34 -9.06
N GLN A 695 8.71 72.66 -9.98
CA GLN A 695 9.39 71.65 -10.78
C GLN A 695 10.58 71.02 -10.03
N ASP A 696 11.33 71.80 -9.24
CA ASP A 696 12.41 71.26 -8.39
C ASP A 696 11.85 70.31 -7.32
N VAL A 697 10.66 70.60 -6.78
CA VAL A 697 9.92 69.69 -5.91
C VAL A 697 9.43 68.45 -6.65
N CYS A 698 9.00 68.58 -7.91
CA CYS A 698 8.62 67.43 -8.74
C CYS A 698 9.78 66.46 -8.98
N GLU A 699 10.99 66.97 -9.18
CA GLU A 699 12.21 66.16 -9.32
C GLU A 699 12.59 65.51 -7.98
N ALA A 700 12.49 66.23 -6.86
CA ALA A 700 12.77 65.69 -5.52
C ALA A 700 11.76 64.64 -5.03
N VAL A 701 10.49 64.74 -5.44
CA VAL A 701 9.37 63.88 -4.98
C VAL A 701 9.00 62.79 -6.01
N GLY A 702 9.66 62.77 -7.18
CA GLY A 702 9.41 61.76 -8.23
C GLY A 702 8.08 61.91 -8.95
N VAL A 703 7.60 63.14 -9.16
CA VAL A 703 6.27 63.44 -9.76
C VAL A 703 6.43 64.21 -11.05
N ALA A 704 6.02 63.64 -12.19
CA ALA A 704 6.21 64.28 -13.50
C ALA A 704 5.44 65.62 -13.72
N GLN A 705 4.39 65.87 -12.92
CA GLN A 705 3.45 67.00 -12.96
C GLN A 705 3.74 68.22 -12.04
N PRO A 706 4.37 69.35 -12.45
CA PRO A 706 4.45 70.55 -11.58
C PRO A 706 3.08 71.09 -11.13
N ILE A 707 2.02 70.87 -11.94
CA ILE A 707 0.64 71.19 -11.57
C ILE A 707 0.12 70.34 -10.39
N THR A 708 0.66 69.13 -10.17
CA THR A 708 0.27 68.22 -9.08
C THR A 708 0.71 68.78 -7.73
N VAL A 709 1.96 69.26 -7.61
CA VAL A 709 2.44 69.98 -6.41
C VAL A 709 1.60 71.25 -6.18
N SER A 710 1.27 71.98 -7.26
CA SER A 710 0.37 73.14 -7.20
C SER A 710 -1.05 72.80 -6.71
N GLN A 711 -1.56 71.61 -7.03
CA GLN A 711 -2.85 71.13 -6.52
C GLN A 711 -2.77 70.73 -5.04
N TRP A 712 -1.67 70.11 -4.59
CA TRP A 712 -1.45 69.80 -3.19
C TRP A 712 -1.38 71.07 -2.32
N GLU A 713 -0.64 72.10 -2.76
CA GLU A 713 -0.64 73.41 -2.10
C GLU A 713 -2.07 73.99 -1.98
N ARG A 714 -2.88 73.87 -3.04
CA ARG A 714 -4.25 74.40 -3.08
C ARG A 714 -5.28 73.54 -2.36
N GLY A 715 -4.97 72.28 -2.03
CA GLY A 715 -5.94 71.32 -1.48
C GLY A 715 -6.90 70.75 -2.53
N GLU A 716 -6.55 70.85 -3.82
CA GLU A 716 -7.33 70.31 -4.94
C GLU A 716 -7.05 68.82 -5.20
N ASN A 717 -6.03 68.26 -4.56
CA ASN A 717 -5.57 66.87 -4.73
C ASN A 717 -4.82 66.44 -3.46
N ARG A 718 -4.95 65.17 -3.05
CA ARG A 718 -4.27 64.62 -1.86
C ARG A 718 -3.03 63.81 -2.26
N PRO A 719 -1.81 64.16 -1.79
CA PRO A 719 -0.62 63.35 -2.00
C PRO A 719 -0.74 61.98 -1.32
N ALA A 720 0.02 61.00 -1.81
CA ALA A 720 0.30 59.78 -1.04
C ALA A 720 1.21 60.12 0.16
N VAL A 721 1.20 59.30 1.23
CA VAL A 721 2.01 59.52 2.44
C VAL A 721 3.48 59.78 2.11
N ASP A 722 4.11 58.87 1.37
CA ASP A 722 5.53 58.95 1.00
C ASP A 722 5.83 60.24 0.21
N ASN A 723 4.97 60.58 -0.75
CA ASN A 723 5.09 61.79 -1.55
C ASN A 723 4.93 63.07 -0.70
N PHE A 724 4.14 63.02 0.38
CA PHE A 724 3.99 64.14 1.30
C PHE A 724 5.18 64.27 2.25
N GLN A 725 5.72 63.15 2.75
CA GLN A 725 6.95 63.11 3.55
C GLN A 725 8.14 63.63 2.74
N ALA A 726 8.32 63.13 1.51
CA ALA A 726 9.34 63.62 0.58
C ALA A 726 9.16 65.10 0.22
N TYR A 727 7.91 65.61 0.11
CA TYR A 727 7.68 67.04 -0.09
C TYR A 727 8.10 67.87 1.13
N CYS A 728 7.74 67.44 2.35
CA CYS A 728 8.20 68.07 3.58
C CYS A 728 9.73 68.12 3.66
N GLU A 729 10.40 67.00 3.40
CA GLU A 729 11.86 66.90 3.46
C GLU A 729 12.55 67.76 2.37
N ALA A 730 12.01 67.77 1.15
CA ALA A 730 12.50 68.61 0.06
C ALA A 730 12.45 70.11 0.40
N VAL A 731 11.45 70.58 1.16
CA VAL A 731 11.34 71.99 1.61
C VAL A 731 12.00 72.26 2.97
N GLY A 732 12.69 71.27 3.54
CA GLY A 732 13.38 71.40 4.84
C GLY A 732 12.45 71.37 6.07
N ALA A 733 11.21 70.93 5.91
CA ALA A 733 10.28 70.70 7.02
C ALA A 733 10.51 69.32 7.66
N ASN A 734 10.31 69.22 8.97
CA ASN A 734 10.39 67.94 9.69
C ASN A 734 9.14 67.10 9.37
N SER A 735 9.28 66.10 8.49
CA SER A 735 8.19 65.23 8.04
C SER A 735 7.43 64.59 9.21
N GLY A 736 8.14 64.07 10.21
CA GLY A 736 7.53 63.47 11.41
C GLY A 736 6.66 64.44 12.23
N ALA A 737 7.08 65.70 12.39
CA ALA A 737 6.30 66.72 13.09
C ALA A 737 5.10 67.22 12.27
N VAL A 738 5.26 67.37 10.95
CA VAL A 738 4.17 67.78 10.05
C VAL A 738 3.12 66.67 9.94
N MET A 739 3.52 65.39 9.95
CA MET A 739 2.60 64.24 9.95
C MET A 739 1.68 64.18 11.17
N GLN A 740 2.02 64.82 12.29
CA GLN A 740 1.12 64.95 13.46
C GLN A 740 0.04 66.04 13.28
N SER A 741 0.15 66.87 12.24
CA SER A 741 -0.71 68.04 11.98
C SER A 741 -1.64 67.83 10.76
N VAL A 742 -1.71 66.60 10.24
CA VAL A 742 -2.49 66.21 9.06
C VAL A 742 -3.23 64.90 9.33
N SER A 743 -4.30 64.64 8.60
CA SER A 743 -5.02 63.36 8.67
C SER A 743 -4.62 62.46 7.51
N VAL A 744 -4.24 61.21 7.80
CA VAL A 744 -4.19 60.16 6.78
C VAL A 744 -5.64 59.73 6.48
N THR A 745 -5.93 59.50 5.21
CA THR A 745 -7.22 59.10 4.64
C THR A 745 -7.00 57.94 3.67
N ASP A 746 -8.09 57.25 3.34
CA ASP A 746 -8.07 55.98 2.61
C ASP A 746 -7.41 56.11 1.22
N SER A 747 -6.96 54.99 0.64
CA SER A 747 -6.26 55.02 -0.65
C SER A 747 -7.21 55.36 -1.82
N LEU A 748 -6.66 55.53 -3.03
CA LEU A 748 -7.51 55.72 -4.22
C LEU A 748 -8.24 54.43 -4.63
N LEU A 749 -7.80 53.27 -4.12
CA LEU A 749 -8.49 51.99 -4.27
C LEU A 749 -9.69 51.92 -3.30
N ASP A 750 -9.47 52.21 -2.02
CA ASP A 750 -10.53 52.19 -1.01
C ASP A 750 -11.63 53.22 -1.33
N GLN A 751 -11.24 54.48 -1.62
CA GLN A 751 -12.17 55.53 -2.04
C GLN A 751 -12.93 55.15 -3.31
N ARG A 752 -12.37 54.31 -4.19
CA ARG A 752 -13.05 53.82 -5.39
C ARG A 752 -14.14 52.80 -5.03
N TRP A 753 -13.90 51.90 -4.07
CA TRP A 753 -14.95 51.00 -3.57
C TRP A 753 -16.09 51.80 -2.90
N THR A 754 -15.80 52.77 -2.03
CA THR A 754 -16.83 53.60 -1.37
C THR A 754 -17.66 54.47 -2.33
N ASN A 755 -17.19 54.69 -3.57
CA ASN A 755 -17.85 55.56 -4.56
C ASN A 755 -18.26 54.84 -5.85
N GLN A 756 -18.08 53.53 -5.97
CA GLN A 756 -18.57 52.77 -7.12
C GLN A 756 -19.99 52.27 -6.90
N TYR A 757 -20.73 52.14 -8.01
CA TYR A 757 -22.06 51.55 -8.04
C TYR A 757 -21.95 50.02 -8.08
N GLU A 758 -22.79 49.33 -7.33
CA GLU A 758 -22.96 47.87 -7.39
C GLU A 758 -23.21 47.40 -8.83
N GLY A 759 -22.68 46.24 -9.20
CA GLY A 759 -22.82 45.69 -10.55
C GLY A 759 -21.99 46.36 -11.66
N ALA A 760 -21.04 47.25 -11.34
CA ALA A 760 -20.07 47.72 -12.33
C ALA A 760 -19.18 46.56 -12.82
N PRO A 761 -19.10 46.24 -14.13
CA PRO A 761 -18.42 45.04 -14.66
C PRO A 761 -16.88 45.10 -14.65
N THR A 762 -16.31 45.96 -13.80
CA THR A 762 -14.87 46.04 -13.49
C THR A 762 -14.61 46.02 -11.98
N ASN A 763 -15.64 45.75 -11.17
CA ASN A 763 -15.46 45.50 -9.75
C ASN A 763 -14.98 44.06 -9.54
N ARG A 764 -13.86 43.88 -8.85
CA ARG A 764 -13.29 42.57 -8.47
C ARG A 764 -13.64 42.19 -7.02
N VAL A 765 -14.35 43.06 -6.31
CA VAL A 765 -14.86 42.80 -4.96
C VAL A 765 -16.33 42.40 -5.07
N ARG A 766 -16.68 41.29 -4.42
CA ARG A 766 -18.02 40.66 -4.38
C ARG A 766 -18.28 40.15 -2.97
N GLU A 767 -19.53 40.17 -2.54
CA GLU A 767 -20.00 39.67 -1.24
C GLU A 767 -20.27 38.15 -1.22
N TYR A 768 -19.97 37.45 -2.32
CA TYR A 768 -20.21 36.02 -2.49
C TYR A 768 -19.14 35.35 -3.34
N VAL A 769 -18.93 34.05 -3.13
CA VAL A 769 -17.96 33.21 -3.83
C VAL A 769 -18.47 31.76 -3.84
N ARG A 770 -18.16 30.97 -4.87
CA ARG A 770 -18.37 29.51 -4.79
C ARG A 770 -17.35 28.92 -3.83
N VAL A 771 -17.72 27.90 -3.06
CA VAL A 771 -16.74 27.27 -2.14
C VAL A 771 -15.60 26.63 -2.93
N SER A 772 -15.88 26.01 -4.08
CA SER A 772 -14.89 25.52 -5.05
C SER A 772 -14.15 26.62 -5.86
N GLU A 773 -14.26 27.90 -5.46
CA GLU A 773 -13.41 29.01 -5.93
C GLU A 773 -12.49 29.53 -4.81
N LEU A 774 -12.42 28.84 -3.66
CA LEU A 774 -11.56 29.14 -2.51
C LEU A 774 -10.50 28.04 -2.35
N ASP A 775 -9.38 28.43 -1.75
CA ASP A 775 -8.28 27.57 -1.30
C ASP A 775 -8.01 27.83 0.20
N GLY A 776 -7.08 27.08 0.79
CA GLY A 776 -6.70 27.26 2.21
C GLY A 776 -6.11 28.64 2.50
N ASP A 777 -5.30 29.17 1.58
CA ASP A 777 -4.74 30.54 1.65
C ASP A 777 -5.86 31.60 1.74
N ASP A 778 -7.00 31.39 1.07
CA ASP A 778 -8.12 32.34 1.10
C ASP A 778 -8.88 32.40 2.42
N LEU A 779 -8.81 31.36 3.25
CA LEU A 779 -9.35 31.38 4.60
C LEU A 779 -8.57 32.34 5.51
N GLU A 780 -7.25 32.51 5.34
CA GLU A 780 -6.44 33.46 6.12
C GLU A 780 -6.88 34.94 5.95
N TYR A 781 -7.57 35.26 4.85
CA TYR A 781 -8.06 36.62 4.57
C TYR A 781 -9.50 36.87 5.08
N ILE A 782 -10.16 35.85 5.65
CA ILE A 782 -11.50 35.91 6.22
C ILE A 782 -11.38 35.99 7.76
N PRO A 783 -11.90 37.03 8.44
CA PRO A 783 -11.88 37.09 9.90
C PRO A 783 -12.73 35.96 10.53
N ASP A 784 -12.28 35.43 11.66
CA ASP A 784 -13.00 34.39 12.42
C ASP A 784 -14.36 34.89 12.92
N ASP A 785 -14.47 36.18 13.26
CA ASP A 785 -15.71 36.84 13.71
C ASP A 785 -16.58 37.38 12.58
N ALA A 786 -16.28 37.03 11.32
CA ALA A 786 -17.03 37.54 10.16
C ALA A 786 -18.31 36.77 9.88
N ASP A 787 -19.41 37.51 9.77
CA ASP A 787 -20.73 37.04 9.35
C ASP A 787 -20.67 36.47 7.91
N ILE A 788 -20.92 35.15 7.82
CA ILE A 788 -20.93 34.36 6.57
C ILE A 788 -22.05 33.31 6.62
N GLU A 789 -22.94 33.37 5.62
CA GLU A 789 -23.92 32.34 5.29
C GLU A 789 -23.41 31.42 4.15
N LEU A 790 -23.55 30.11 4.33
CA LEU A 790 -23.37 29.10 3.29
C LEU A 790 -24.71 28.78 2.61
N THR A 791 -24.79 28.99 1.30
CA THR A 791 -26.05 28.94 0.53
C THR A 791 -25.98 27.99 -0.67
N PRO A 792 -27.09 27.29 -1.03
CA PRO A 792 -27.20 26.62 -2.32
C PRO A 792 -27.29 27.63 -3.46
N GLU A 793 -26.67 27.37 -4.62
CA GLU A 793 -26.60 28.29 -5.78
C GLU A 793 -27.94 28.99 -6.11
N HIS A 794 -29.05 28.26 -6.13
CA HIS A 794 -30.36 28.77 -6.54
C HIS A 794 -31.23 29.32 -5.38
N TYR A 795 -30.75 29.29 -4.13
CA TYR A 795 -31.55 29.60 -2.94
C TYR A 795 -30.79 30.44 -1.90
N ALA A 796 -30.32 31.63 -2.31
CA ALA A 796 -29.58 32.55 -1.45
C ALA A 796 -30.35 33.06 -0.21
N GLU A 797 -31.69 32.99 -0.18
CA GLU A 797 -32.51 33.35 1.00
C GLU A 797 -32.57 32.22 2.07
N LYS A 798 -31.60 31.30 2.07
CA LYS A 798 -31.52 30.12 2.94
C LYS A 798 -30.07 29.74 3.23
N GLY A 799 -29.35 30.66 3.84
CA GLY A 799 -28.07 30.35 4.48
C GLY A 799 -28.18 29.27 5.53
N ILE A 800 -27.00 28.78 5.89
CA ILE A 800 -26.67 28.17 7.16
C ILE A 800 -25.42 28.91 7.61
N ASP A 801 -25.34 29.26 8.89
CA ASP A 801 -24.21 30.02 9.43
C ASP A 801 -22.90 29.22 9.26
N ARG A 802 -21.77 29.93 9.11
CA ARG A 802 -20.44 29.32 8.98
C ARG A 802 -20.11 28.33 10.10
N TYR A 803 -20.56 28.62 11.32
CA TYR A 803 -20.29 27.82 12.51
C TYR A 803 -21.54 27.11 13.00
N VAL A 804 -21.42 25.81 13.30
CA VAL A 804 -22.47 25.02 13.98
C VAL A 804 -21.97 24.62 15.36
N ASP A 805 -22.70 25.04 16.40
CA ASP A 805 -22.39 24.68 17.80
C ASP A 805 -22.52 23.16 18.01
N VAL A 806 -21.56 22.57 18.72
CA VAL A 806 -21.59 21.16 19.12
C VAL A 806 -22.22 21.08 20.51
N ASP A 807 -23.53 20.84 20.58
CA ASP A 807 -24.28 20.85 21.84
C ASP A 807 -25.12 19.58 22.09
N GLU A 808 -25.79 19.49 23.23
CA GLU A 808 -26.73 18.38 23.51
C GLU A 808 -27.85 18.27 22.47
N THR A 809 -28.25 19.37 21.81
CA THR A 809 -29.30 19.39 20.78
C THR A 809 -28.83 18.73 19.49
N LEU A 810 -27.62 19.06 19.01
CA LEU A 810 -26.98 18.39 17.86
C LEU A 810 -26.77 16.91 18.13
N LEU A 811 -26.21 16.53 19.28
CA LEU A 811 -25.93 15.12 19.58
C LEU A 811 -27.22 14.29 19.74
N ASP A 812 -28.26 14.82 20.39
CA ASP A 812 -29.57 14.15 20.51
C ASP A 812 -30.26 14.01 19.12
N LEU A 813 -30.15 15.03 18.27
CA LEU A 813 -30.63 14.98 16.88
C LEU A 813 -29.87 13.94 16.04
N LEU A 814 -28.55 13.85 16.16
CA LEU A 814 -27.72 12.81 15.53
C LEU A 814 -28.11 11.41 16.02
N GLY A 815 -28.27 11.22 17.34
CA GLY A 815 -28.69 9.93 17.91
C GLY A 815 -30.06 9.47 17.40
N PHE A 816 -31.03 10.38 17.29
CA PHE A 816 -32.34 10.07 16.73
C PHE A 816 -32.29 9.84 15.20
N TRP A 817 -31.38 10.49 14.48
CA TRP A 817 -31.12 10.21 13.06
C TRP A 817 -30.46 8.84 12.84
N VAL A 818 -29.53 8.44 13.71
CA VAL A 818 -28.88 7.12 13.65
C VAL A 818 -29.92 6.00 13.82
N ALA A 819 -30.97 6.22 14.60
CA ALA A 819 -32.19 5.40 14.57
C ALA A 819 -33.04 5.64 13.29
N GLU A 820 -34.03 6.52 13.38
CA GLU A 820 -35.14 6.70 12.44
C GLU A 820 -34.79 7.58 11.21
N GLY A 821 -33.53 7.97 11.05
CA GLY A 821 -33.08 8.94 10.06
C GLY A 821 -32.56 8.36 8.74
N SER A 822 -32.52 9.23 7.73
CA SER A 822 -31.76 9.07 6.48
C SER A 822 -31.40 10.43 5.90
N CYS A 823 -30.25 10.54 5.24
CA CYS A 823 -29.89 11.72 4.45
C CYS A 823 -30.04 11.43 2.94
N SER A 824 -29.89 12.47 2.12
CA SER A 824 -29.43 12.39 0.72
C SER A 824 -29.30 13.81 0.16
N PRO A 825 -28.36 14.09 -0.76
CA PRO A 825 -28.14 15.45 -1.25
C PRO A 825 -29.34 16.05 -2.00
N ARG A 826 -30.32 15.21 -2.38
CA ARG A 826 -31.54 15.61 -3.10
C ARG A 826 -32.77 15.79 -2.20
N ASN A 827 -32.90 15.04 -1.11
CA ASN A 827 -34.09 15.06 -0.26
C ASN A 827 -33.87 15.77 1.09
N GLY A 828 -32.63 16.10 1.42
CA GLY A 828 -32.26 16.66 2.72
C GLY A 828 -32.16 15.60 3.82
N ILE A 829 -31.94 16.08 5.03
CA ILE A 829 -31.96 15.27 6.25
C ILE A 829 -33.43 14.94 6.56
N ARG A 830 -33.76 13.67 6.79
CA ARG A 830 -35.12 13.19 7.10
C ARG A 830 -35.08 12.31 8.35
N LEU A 831 -36.11 12.43 9.17
CA LEU A 831 -36.39 11.61 10.36
C LEU A 831 -37.78 11.01 10.19
N ALA A 832 -37.91 9.69 10.27
CA ALA A 832 -39.20 9.02 10.31
C ALA A 832 -39.90 9.27 11.65
N MET A 833 -41.24 9.33 11.61
CA MET A 833 -42.11 9.62 12.75
C MET A 833 -43.23 8.58 12.79
N GLY A 834 -42.94 7.45 13.44
CA GLY A 834 -43.87 6.37 13.70
C GLY A 834 -44.82 6.65 14.88
N SER A 835 -45.73 5.71 15.13
CA SER A 835 -46.73 5.84 16.21
C SER A 835 -46.15 5.87 17.63
N ASN A 836 -44.87 5.55 17.78
CA ASN A 836 -44.19 5.47 19.08
C ASN A 836 -43.47 6.78 19.44
N ASN A 837 -43.07 7.56 18.43
CA ASN A 837 -42.29 8.79 18.54
C ASN A 837 -42.96 10.02 17.89
N GLU A 838 -44.21 9.92 17.42
CA GLU A 838 -45.05 11.06 16.96
C GLU A 838 -45.07 12.24 17.95
N SER A 839 -44.96 11.99 19.26
CA SER A 839 -44.86 13.04 20.30
C SER A 839 -43.55 13.84 20.29
N LEU A 840 -42.55 13.42 19.52
CA LEU A 840 -41.24 14.08 19.39
C LEU A 840 -41.13 14.93 18.13
N ILE A 841 -42.20 15.02 17.32
CA ILE A 841 -42.21 15.79 16.06
C ILE A 841 -41.73 17.23 16.30
N ASP A 842 -42.32 17.96 17.24
CA ASP A 842 -41.94 19.36 17.46
C ASP A 842 -40.52 19.48 18.08
N LYS A 843 -40.10 18.56 18.97
CA LYS A 843 -38.73 18.51 19.50
C LYS A 843 -37.69 18.54 18.38
N TYR A 844 -37.82 17.67 17.37
CA TYR A 844 -36.85 17.59 16.28
C TYR A 844 -37.07 18.62 15.17
N ARG A 845 -38.19 19.34 15.16
CA ARG A 845 -38.36 20.53 14.31
C ARG A 845 -37.63 21.74 14.90
N ASP A 846 -37.79 21.94 16.21
CA ASP A 846 -37.10 22.95 17.00
C ASP A 846 -35.58 22.69 17.01
N ALA A 847 -35.15 21.42 17.06
CA ALA A 847 -33.73 21.04 16.95
C ALA A 847 -33.10 21.43 15.59
N PHE A 848 -33.81 21.23 14.47
CA PHE A 848 -33.31 21.71 13.17
C PHE A 848 -33.23 23.25 13.09
N GLU A 849 -34.12 23.97 13.78
CA GLU A 849 -34.04 25.44 13.90
C GLU A 849 -32.86 25.88 14.78
N ALA A 850 -32.58 25.17 15.87
CA ALA A 850 -31.46 25.46 16.76
C ALA A 850 -30.08 25.16 16.13
N VAL A 851 -29.95 24.06 15.40
CA VAL A 851 -28.66 23.60 14.82
C VAL A 851 -28.32 24.28 13.49
N PHE A 852 -29.32 24.65 12.68
CA PHE A 852 -29.10 25.17 11.31
C PHE A 852 -29.82 26.49 11.00
N GLY A 853 -30.47 27.13 11.98
CA GLY A 853 -31.30 28.33 11.76
C GLY A 853 -32.58 28.09 10.93
N LEU A 854 -32.94 26.83 10.66
CA LEU A 854 -33.95 26.46 9.65
C LEU A 854 -35.00 25.46 10.17
N GLU A 855 -36.21 25.95 10.45
CA GLU A 855 -37.36 25.18 10.96
C GLU A 855 -37.62 23.87 10.19
N GLY A 856 -37.59 22.74 10.93
CA GLY A 856 -37.88 21.41 10.39
C GLY A 856 -39.33 21.26 9.88
N LYS A 857 -39.49 20.63 8.72
CA LYS A 857 -40.81 20.47 8.07
C LYS A 857 -41.38 19.07 8.30
N HIS A 858 -42.40 18.99 9.16
CA HIS A 858 -43.22 17.78 9.27
C HIS A 858 -44.10 17.60 8.02
N SER A 859 -44.13 16.38 7.49
CA SER A 859 -45.01 15.93 6.40
C SER A 859 -45.65 14.60 6.79
N ASN A 860 -46.99 14.57 6.90
CA ASN A 860 -47.77 13.37 7.17
C ASN A 860 -48.39 12.81 5.87
N TYR A 861 -48.57 11.50 5.78
CA TYR A 861 -48.97 10.78 4.56
C TYR A 861 -50.00 9.69 4.85
N GLU A 862 -51.01 9.54 3.98
CA GLU A 862 -52.01 8.46 4.12
C GLU A 862 -51.44 7.05 3.82
N SER A 863 -50.31 6.97 3.12
CA SER A 863 -49.75 5.72 2.58
C SER A 863 -48.35 5.35 3.10
N ARG A 864 -47.71 6.22 3.90
CA ARG A 864 -46.39 5.97 4.51
C ARG A 864 -46.28 6.63 5.89
N VAL A 865 -45.22 6.31 6.62
CA VAL A 865 -44.89 6.91 7.92
C VAL A 865 -44.72 8.43 7.75
N GLY A 866 -45.02 9.22 8.80
CA GLY A 866 -44.72 10.66 8.79
C GLY A 866 -43.22 10.91 8.74
N GLU A 867 -42.79 12.08 8.28
CA GLU A 867 -41.39 12.48 8.32
C GLU A 867 -41.23 13.94 8.77
N VAL A 868 -40.26 14.22 9.64
CA VAL A 868 -39.72 15.57 9.83
C VAL A 868 -38.46 15.68 8.97
N LYS A 869 -38.29 16.77 8.23
CA LYS A 869 -37.12 16.94 7.35
C LYS A 869 -36.64 18.37 7.19
N LEU A 870 -35.34 18.52 7.05
CA LEU A 870 -34.66 19.75 6.67
C LEU A 870 -34.17 19.62 5.22
N VAL A 871 -34.85 20.31 4.30
CA VAL A 871 -34.51 20.32 2.87
C VAL A 871 -33.65 21.53 2.54
N ASN A 872 -32.37 21.45 2.90
CA ASN A 872 -31.29 22.34 2.45
C ASN A 872 -30.13 21.47 1.93
N ARG A 873 -29.51 21.86 0.80
CA ARG A 873 -28.36 21.14 0.20
C ARG A 873 -27.13 21.24 1.09
N VAL A 874 -26.88 22.42 1.68
CA VAL A 874 -25.74 22.66 2.57
C VAL A 874 -25.85 21.81 3.82
N ALA A 875 -27.03 21.80 4.48
CA ALA A 875 -27.27 20.93 5.64
C ALA A 875 -27.10 19.44 5.29
N ALA A 876 -27.55 19.00 4.12
CA ALA A 876 -27.43 17.61 3.70
C ALA A 876 -25.97 17.18 3.49
N LEU A 877 -25.16 18.04 2.86
CA LEU A 877 -23.74 17.77 2.63
C LEU A 877 -22.94 17.85 3.94
N ALA A 878 -23.24 18.80 4.82
CA ALA A 878 -22.68 18.81 6.18
C ALA A 878 -23.02 17.52 6.94
N TRP A 879 -24.28 17.06 6.86
CA TRP A 879 -24.69 15.79 7.49
C TRP A 879 -23.87 14.61 7.00
N GLN A 880 -23.65 14.49 5.70
CA GLN A 880 -22.95 13.32 5.14
C GLN A 880 -21.43 13.38 5.35
N HIS A 881 -20.80 14.55 5.21
CA HIS A 881 -19.34 14.68 5.07
C HIS A 881 -18.64 15.45 6.19
N VAL A 882 -19.38 16.03 7.14
CA VAL A 882 -18.84 16.79 8.29
C VAL A 882 -19.36 16.24 9.63
N PHE A 883 -20.49 15.53 9.60
CA PHE A 883 -21.08 14.81 10.74
C PHE A 883 -21.11 13.28 10.53
N ASP A 884 -20.36 12.77 9.55
CA ASP A 884 -20.16 11.34 9.24
C ASP A 884 -21.46 10.51 9.14
N CYS A 885 -22.53 11.10 8.58
CA CYS A 885 -23.86 10.50 8.45
C CYS A 885 -24.28 10.30 6.98
N ASP A 886 -23.43 9.62 6.19
CA ASP A 886 -23.61 9.32 4.77
C ASP A 886 -24.40 8.03 4.47
N ALA A 887 -24.32 7.04 5.38
CA ALA A 887 -24.82 5.68 5.27
C ALA A 887 -26.14 5.50 4.48
N ASN A 888 -26.08 4.72 3.40
CA ASN A 888 -27.19 4.49 2.47
C ASN A 888 -28.23 3.47 2.97
N ALA A 889 -27.82 2.54 3.84
CA ALA A 889 -28.68 1.51 4.43
C ALA A 889 -28.54 1.44 5.96
N ALA A 890 -29.57 0.94 6.65
CA ALA A 890 -29.58 0.82 8.12
C ALA A 890 -28.50 -0.14 8.67
N ALA A 891 -28.03 -1.09 7.85
CA ALA A 891 -26.92 -1.98 8.18
C ALA A 891 -25.53 -1.34 8.03
N GLN A 892 -25.43 -0.17 7.38
CA GLN A 892 -24.18 0.57 7.13
C GLN A 892 -24.01 1.78 8.06
N LYS A 893 -24.94 2.00 9.01
CA LYS A 893 -24.83 3.12 9.96
C LYS A 893 -23.81 2.77 11.04
N SER A 894 -22.91 3.70 11.36
CA SER A 894 -22.00 3.64 12.50
C SER A 894 -22.40 4.67 13.58
N ILE A 895 -21.55 4.87 14.60
CA ILE A 895 -21.58 6.08 15.44
C ILE A 895 -20.54 7.06 14.88
N PRO A 896 -20.89 8.32 14.54
CA PRO A 896 -19.94 9.32 14.08
C PRO A 896 -18.82 9.61 15.08
N ASP A 897 -17.61 9.87 14.60
CA ASP A 897 -16.44 10.13 15.45
C ASP A 897 -16.63 11.37 16.34
N LEU A 898 -17.42 12.34 15.89
CA LEU A 898 -17.81 13.50 16.69
C LEU A 898 -18.40 13.11 18.06
N VAL A 899 -19.12 11.97 18.13
CA VAL A 899 -19.70 11.48 19.40
C VAL A 899 -18.62 11.01 20.36
N PHE A 900 -17.62 10.26 19.88
CA PHE A 900 -16.54 9.74 20.74
C PHE A 900 -15.60 10.84 21.27
N ASN A 901 -15.58 12.01 20.62
CA ASN A 901 -14.82 13.19 21.03
C ASN A 901 -15.63 14.18 21.89
N ALA A 902 -16.96 14.10 21.87
CA ALA A 902 -17.82 14.98 22.67
C ALA A 902 -17.70 14.72 24.19
N THR A 903 -18.13 15.69 25.00
CA THR A 903 -18.20 15.53 26.47
C THR A 903 -19.21 14.47 26.88
N GLN A 904 -19.08 13.91 28.09
CA GLN A 904 -19.97 12.83 28.55
C GLN A 904 -21.47 13.19 28.54
N ASP A 905 -21.84 14.45 28.77
CA ASP A 905 -23.25 14.86 28.77
C ASP A 905 -23.79 14.96 27.32
N GLN A 906 -22.98 15.42 26.35
CA GLN A 906 -23.28 15.36 24.91
C GLN A 906 -23.33 13.90 24.41
N GLN A 907 -22.41 13.03 24.84
CA GLN A 907 -22.43 11.60 24.54
C GLN A 907 -23.71 10.92 25.04
N ARG A 908 -24.17 11.26 26.26
CA ARG A 908 -25.46 10.78 26.78
C ARG A 908 -26.64 11.37 26.01
N ALA A 909 -26.54 12.59 25.51
CA ALA A 909 -27.56 13.17 24.62
C ALA A 909 -27.72 12.37 23.32
N PHE A 910 -26.63 11.90 22.71
CA PHE A 910 -26.67 10.98 21.56
C PHE A 910 -27.36 9.66 21.90
N VAL A 911 -26.92 8.99 22.97
CA VAL A 911 -27.50 7.70 23.39
C VAL A 911 -28.99 7.83 23.78
N ARG A 912 -29.39 9.00 24.30
CA ARG A 912 -30.77 9.40 24.59
C ARG A 912 -31.58 9.60 23.31
N GLY A 913 -31.04 10.30 22.31
CA GLY A 913 -31.66 10.47 20.99
C GLY A 913 -31.95 9.12 20.33
N TYR A 914 -30.97 8.21 20.34
CA TYR A 914 -31.14 6.84 19.83
C TYR A 914 -32.19 6.06 20.66
N LEU A 915 -32.15 6.13 22.00
CA LEU A 915 -33.13 5.45 22.86
C LEU A 915 -34.58 5.97 22.64
N LEU A 916 -34.74 7.20 22.13
CA LEU A 916 -36.05 7.78 21.79
C LEU A 916 -36.56 7.38 20.39
N GLY A 917 -35.69 6.89 19.50
CA GLY A 917 -36.02 6.34 18.19
C GLY A 917 -36.37 4.85 18.26
N ASP A 918 -35.37 3.99 18.09
CA ASP A 918 -35.46 2.51 18.07
C ASP A 918 -35.23 1.86 19.46
N GLY A 919 -35.10 2.67 20.51
CA GLY A 919 -34.95 2.18 21.87
C GLY A 919 -36.20 1.50 22.44
N THR A 920 -35.99 0.68 23.46
CA THR A 920 -37.07 0.11 24.27
C THR A 920 -36.68 0.09 25.74
N VAL A 921 -37.61 0.49 26.60
CA VAL A 921 -37.45 0.53 28.07
C VAL A 921 -38.54 -0.33 28.70
N SER A 922 -38.15 -1.43 29.35
CA SER A 922 -39.03 -2.26 30.18
C SER A 922 -39.09 -1.71 31.61
N ASP A 923 -39.51 -2.52 32.58
CA ASP A 923 -39.37 -2.20 34.00
C ASP A 923 -38.07 -2.74 34.64
N ASP A 924 -37.28 -3.56 33.94
CA ASP A 924 -35.96 -4.09 34.37
C ASP A 924 -34.77 -3.70 33.51
N LYS A 925 -34.96 -3.31 32.25
CA LYS A 925 -33.86 -3.03 31.33
C LYS A 925 -34.17 -1.96 30.30
N ILE A 926 -33.10 -1.44 29.71
CA ILE A 926 -33.13 -0.63 28.49
C ILE A 926 -32.43 -1.38 27.37
N THR A 927 -32.91 -1.25 26.14
CA THR A 927 -32.36 -1.93 24.97
C THR A 927 -32.37 -1.05 23.73
N TRP A 928 -31.30 -1.12 22.94
CA TRP A 928 -31.22 -0.59 21.58
C TRP A 928 -31.15 -1.77 20.60
N THR A 929 -31.72 -1.60 19.41
CA THR A 929 -31.80 -2.64 18.37
C THR A 929 -31.32 -2.05 17.05
N THR A 930 -30.54 -2.82 16.29
CA THR A 930 -30.03 -2.39 14.98
C THR A 930 -29.80 -3.59 14.04
N SER A 931 -29.57 -3.31 12.76
CA SER A 931 -29.07 -4.26 11.76
C SER A 931 -27.62 -3.98 11.32
N SER A 932 -26.90 -3.08 12.00
CA SER A 932 -25.45 -2.86 11.83
C SER A 932 -24.67 -3.49 12.99
N ARG A 933 -23.56 -4.18 12.68
CA ARG A 933 -22.59 -4.71 13.66
C ARG A 933 -21.87 -3.55 14.35
N ASP A 934 -21.39 -2.60 13.57
CA ASP A 934 -20.56 -1.45 13.92
C ASP A 934 -21.29 -0.49 14.86
N LEU A 935 -22.57 -0.18 14.60
CA LEU A 935 -23.40 0.61 15.52
C LEU A 935 -23.66 -0.09 16.86
N ALA A 936 -23.79 -1.42 16.85
CA ALA A 936 -23.91 -2.19 18.09
C ALA A 936 -22.56 -2.27 18.85
N SER A 937 -21.45 -2.42 18.13
CA SER A 937 -20.08 -2.41 18.66
C SER A 937 -19.76 -1.06 19.30
N GLY A 938 -19.87 0.03 18.53
CA GLY A 938 -19.64 1.41 18.98
C GLY A 938 -20.53 1.80 20.17
N LEU A 939 -21.76 1.27 20.26
CA LEU A 939 -22.63 1.50 21.42
C LEU A 939 -22.12 0.77 22.68
N LEU A 940 -21.58 -0.46 22.58
CA LEU A 940 -20.95 -1.14 23.72
C LEU A 940 -19.70 -0.39 24.20
N TYR A 941 -18.90 0.13 23.26
CA TYR A 941 -17.75 0.98 23.51
C TYR A 941 -18.16 2.31 24.20
N LEU A 942 -19.18 3.01 23.69
CA LEU A 942 -19.70 4.26 24.26
C LEU A 942 -20.29 4.06 25.67
N LEU A 943 -21.02 2.96 25.89
CA LEU A 943 -21.49 2.57 27.22
C LEU A 943 -20.32 2.33 28.19
N SER A 944 -19.23 1.72 27.71
CA SER A 944 -18.00 1.54 28.50
C SER A 944 -17.34 2.89 28.81
N GLY A 945 -17.45 3.91 27.95
CA GLY A 945 -17.08 5.29 28.28
C GLY A 945 -17.78 5.86 29.54
N PHE A 946 -19.02 5.43 29.81
CA PHE A 946 -19.76 5.78 31.04
C PHE A 946 -19.48 4.86 32.24
N GLY A 947 -18.60 3.86 32.09
CA GLY A 947 -18.39 2.81 33.09
C GLY A 947 -19.55 1.82 33.18
N VAL A 948 -20.34 1.67 32.11
CA VAL A 948 -21.53 0.81 32.01
C VAL A 948 -21.24 -0.41 31.14
N ILE A 949 -21.48 -1.60 31.67
CA ILE A 949 -21.33 -2.85 30.91
C ILE A 949 -22.69 -3.21 30.28
N GLY A 950 -22.84 -2.90 28.99
CA GLY A 950 -23.91 -3.44 28.16
C GLY A 950 -23.67 -4.91 27.80
N SER A 951 -24.74 -5.68 27.66
CA SER A 951 -24.74 -7.03 27.08
C SER A 951 -25.31 -7.00 25.66
N HIS A 952 -24.64 -7.62 24.70
CA HIS A 952 -25.09 -7.77 23.32
C HIS A 952 -25.69 -9.17 23.05
N SER A 953 -26.48 -9.27 22.00
CA SER A 953 -26.96 -10.53 21.42
C SER A 953 -27.40 -10.34 19.97
N THR A 954 -26.95 -11.22 19.07
CA THR A 954 -27.39 -11.28 17.67
C THR A 954 -28.58 -12.23 17.51
N VAL A 955 -29.44 -11.98 16.53
CA VAL A 955 -30.41 -12.95 15.98
C VAL A 955 -30.23 -12.98 14.47
N ALA A 956 -29.99 -14.17 13.90
CA ALA A 956 -29.71 -14.35 12.48
C ALA A 956 -30.90 -13.96 11.59
N ALA A 957 -30.62 -13.44 10.40
CA ALA A 957 -31.62 -12.90 9.47
C ALA A 957 -32.77 -13.88 9.14
N ASP A 958 -32.48 -15.18 9.07
CA ASP A 958 -33.43 -16.24 8.71
C ASP A 958 -34.32 -16.71 9.88
N GLU A 959 -33.84 -16.57 11.13
CA GLU A 959 -34.68 -16.74 12.33
C GLU A 959 -35.71 -15.60 12.48
N ILE A 960 -35.43 -14.43 11.91
CA ILE A 960 -36.32 -13.26 11.97
C ILE A 960 -37.50 -13.43 11.02
N ARG A 961 -38.63 -13.89 11.57
CA ARG A 961 -39.90 -14.10 10.87
C ARG A 961 -40.29 -12.96 9.91
N ASP A 962 -40.49 -13.35 8.65
CA ASP A 962 -41.19 -12.60 7.60
C ASP A 962 -42.35 -11.77 8.18
N THR A 963 -42.28 -10.44 8.02
CA THR A 963 -43.24 -9.48 8.59
C THR A 963 -44.15 -8.92 7.50
N GLU A 964 -45.46 -9.00 7.70
CA GLU A 964 -46.45 -8.57 6.70
C GLU A 964 -46.71 -7.04 6.80
N ILE A 965 -46.00 -6.25 5.99
CA ILE A 965 -46.13 -4.80 5.96
C ILE A 965 -47.07 -4.41 4.81
N ARG A 966 -48.22 -3.83 5.15
CA ARG A 966 -49.29 -3.41 4.21
C ARG A 966 -49.87 -4.53 3.32
N GLY A 967 -49.63 -5.80 3.64
CA GLY A 967 -50.05 -6.96 2.85
C GLY A 967 -48.98 -7.48 1.87
N GLU A 968 -47.76 -6.97 1.95
CA GLU A 968 -46.58 -7.51 1.29
C GLU A 968 -45.68 -8.18 2.34
N THR A 969 -45.09 -9.33 1.98
CA THR A 969 -44.21 -10.08 2.87
C THR A 969 -42.82 -9.47 2.85
N VAL A 970 -42.46 -8.73 3.89
CA VAL A 970 -41.11 -8.16 4.05
C VAL A 970 -40.24 -9.18 4.78
N ARG A 971 -39.18 -9.62 4.10
CA ARG A 971 -38.13 -10.46 4.66
C ARG A 971 -37.06 -9.60 5.31
N THR A 972 -36.48 -10.10 6.39
CA THR A 972 -35.22 -9.55 6.91
C THR A 972 -34.07 -10.22 6.16
N VAL A 973 -33.07 -9.45 5.75
CA VAL A 973 -31.90 -9.93 4.98
C VAL A 973 -30.57 -9.59 5.65
N SER A 974 -30.65 -9.11 6.89
CA SER A 974 -29.53 -8.69 7.72
C SER A 974 -29.85 -9.12 9.15
N ASP A 975 -28.82 -9.44 9.92
CA ASP A 975 -28.95 -9.85 11.30
C ASP A 975 -29.47 -8.72 12.19
N ARG A 976 -29.94 -9.08 13.39
CA ARG A 976 -30.44 -8.13 14.39
C ARG A 976 -29.59 -8.17 15.65
N HIS A 977 -28.76 -7.15 15.81
CA HIS A 977 -27.99 -6.91 17.02
C HIS A 977 -28.88 -6.19 18.05
N THR A 978 -28.83 -6.64 19.29
CA THR A 978 -29.56 -6.02 20.41
C THR A 978 -28.60 -5.77 21.58
N VAL A 979 -28.38 -4.49 21.92
CA VAL A 979 -27.59 -4.09 23.09
C VAL A 979 -28.54 -3.82 24.25
N SER A 980 -28.32 -4.43 25.41
CA SER A 980 -29.16 -4.35 26.60
C SER A 980 -28.36 -3.91 27.83
N VAL A 981 -28.92 -3.04 28.68
CA VAL A 981 -28.40 -2.74 30.03
C VAL A 981 -29.45 -3.12 31.06
N CYS A 982 -29.08 -4.01 32.00
CA CYS A 982 -30.00 -4.66 32.94
C CYS A 982 -29.61 -4.52 34.43
N ALA A 983 -28.35 -4.18 34.73
CA ALA A 983 -27.85 -4.10 36.10
C ALA A 983 -28.30 -2.79 36.76
N ARG A 984 -28.74 -2.84 38.03
CA ARG A 984 -29.32 -1.67 38.70
C ARG A 984 -28.34 -0.50 38.83
N GLU A 985 -27.07 -0.80 39.07
CA GLU A 985 -26.00 0.20 39.19
C GLU A 985 -25.83 1.00 37.89
N ASP A 986 -25.83 0.30 36.75
CA ASP A 986 -25.67 0.89 35.42
C ASP A 986 -26.93 1.63 34.94
N LEU A 987 -28.11 1.11 35.29
CA LEU A 987 -29.38 1.82 35.10
C LEU A 987 -29.44 3.09 35.96
N VAL A 988 -28.75 3.16 37.11
CA VAL A 988 -28.60 4.42 37.87
C VAL A 988 -27.60 5.37 37.19
N ARG A 989 -26.52 4.87 36.57
CA ARG A 989 -25.57 5.69 35.78
C ARG A 989 -26.24 6.38 34.59
N LEU A 990 -27.17 5.70 33.91
CA LEU A 990 -27.85 6.20 32.69
C LEU A 990 -29.22 6.84 32.93
N ARG A 991 -29.54 7.31 34.14
CA ARG A 991 -30.89 7.80 34.48
C ARG A 991 -31.35 8.95 33.57
N ASP A 992 -30.46 9.90 33.31
CA ASP A 992 -30.63 11.04 32.42
C ASP A 992 -30.96 10.65 30.95
N VAL A 993 -30.45 9.49 30.51
CA VAL A 993 -30.75 8.90 29.20
C VAL A 993 -32.18 8.35 29.13
N TRP A 994 -32.59 7.52 30.10
CA TRP A 994 -33.87 6.78 30.00
C TRP A 994 -35.06 7.36 30.76
N GLU A 995 -34.88 8.29 31.70
CA GLU A 995 -35.98 8.92 32.46
C GLU A 995 -36.91 9.73 31.54
N GLN A 996 -36.37 10.27 30.44
CA GLN A 996 -37.12 11.04 29.44
C GLN A 996 -37.94 10.16 28.46
N HIS A 997 -37.62 8.87 28.33
CA HIS A 997 -38.33 7.96 27.43
C HIS A 997 -39.76 7.67 27.93
N PRO A 998 -40.80 7.53 27.08
CA PRO A 998 -42.20 7.39 27.51
C PRO A 998 -42.52 6.25 28.50
N ASN A 999 -41.67 5.22 28.57
CA ASN A 999 -41.80 4.12 29.54
C ASN A 999 -40.91 4.27 30.80
N GLY A 1000 -40.01 5.27 30.86
CA GLY A 1000 -38.99 5.44 31.91
C GLY A 1000 -39.55 5.46 33.34
N GLN A 1001 -40.76 6.01 33.56
CA GLN A 1001 -41.43 6.00 34.87
C GLN A 1001 -41.68 4.60 35.44
N LYS A 1002 -41.70 3.54 34.62
CA LYS A 1002 -41.84 2.15 35.08
C LYS A 1002 -40.53 1.63 35.65
N LEU A 1003 -39.45 1.78 34.88
CA LEU A 1003 -38.08 1.47 35.27
C LEU A 1003 -37.68 2.24 36.53
N GLN A 1004 -38.03 3.52 36.61
CA GLN A 1004 -37.78 4.40 37.75
C GLN A 1004 -38.30 3.81 39.08
N GLN A 1005 -39.53 3.27 39.07
CA GLN A 1005 -40.14 2.67 40.25
C GLN A 1005 -39.44 1.38 40.70
N LYS A 1006 -38.86 0.61 39.78
CA LYS A 1006 -38.18 -0.67 40.07
C LYS A 1006 -36.73 -0.42 40.53
N VAL A 1007 -36.02 0.52 39.90
CA VAL A 1007 -34.67 0.97 40.30
C VAL A 1007 -34.65 1.61 41.69
N ASP A 1008 -35.59 2.54 41.98
CA ASP A 1008 -35.71 3.16 43.30
C ASP A 1008 -36.28 2.18 44.35
N GLY A 1009 -37.07 1.19 43.91
CA GLY A 1009 -37.57 0.10 44.76
C GLY A 1009 -36.49 -0.83 45.31
N GLY A 1010 -35.24 -0.68 44.87
CA GLY A 1010 -34.10 -1.50 45.33
C GLY A 1010 -34.05 -2.89 44.69
N TYR A 1011 -34.78 -3.12 43.59
CA TYR A 1011 -34.66 -4.34 42.80
C TYR A 1011 -33.33 -4.30 42.03
N ASP A 1012 -32.46 -5.29 42.29
CA ASP A 1012 -31.21 -5.49 41.58
C ASP A 1012 -31.17 -6.89 41.00
N ASN A 1013 -30.87 -7.01 39.71
CA ASN A 1013 -30.82 -8.30 39.02
C ASN A 1013 -29.40 -8.86 39.03
N THR A 1014 -28.88 -9.12 40.24
CA THR A 1014 -27.50 -9.59 40.44
C THR A 1014 -27.24 -10.98 39.83
N GLU A 1015 -28.29 -11.74 39.51
CA GLU A 1015 -28.17 -13.02 38.78
C GLU A 1015 -27.65 -12.84 37.34
N ASN A 1016 -27.68 -11.61 36.80
CA ASN A 1016 -27.09 -11.26 35.50
C ASN A 1016 -25.67 -10.63 35.59
N ARG A 1017 -25.07 -10.47 36.78
CA ARG A 1017 -23.73 -9.82 36.93
C ARG A 1017 -22.61 -10.88 36.84
N CYS A 1018 -22.48 -11.49 35.67
CA CYS A 1018 -21.53 -12.58 35.38
C CYS A 1018 -20.16 -12.04 34.95
N TYR A 1019 -19.48 -11.33 35.86
CA TYR A 1019 -18.10 -10.87 35.66
C TYR A 1019 -17.32 -10.73 36.96
N SER A 1020 -16.00 -10.91 36.87
CA SER A 1020 -15.04 -10.58 37.93
C SER A 1020 -14.56 -9.13 37.79
N GLU A 1021 -14.41 -8.40 38.91
CA GLU A 1021 -13.78 -7.08 38.90
C GLU A 1021 -12.26 -7.23 38.98
N VAL A 1022 -11.53 -6.70 37.99
CA VAL A 1022 -10.06 -6.80 37.87
C VAL A 1022 -9.38 -5.51 38.31
N SER A 1023 -9.93 -4.36 37.93
CA SER A 1023 -9.54 -3.03 38.42
C SER A 1023 -10.74 -2.08 38.46
N ASN A 1024 -10.51 -0.77 38.57
CA ASN A 1024 -11.56 0.23 38.33
C ASN A 1024 -12.00 0.27 36.86
N ASP A 1025 -11.07 -0.03 35.95
CA ASP A 1025 -11.19 0.17 34.51
C ASP A 1025 -11.32 -1.17 33.74
N LEU A 1026 -10.92 -2.30 34.33
CA LEU A 1026 -10.99 -3.64 33.74
C LEU A 1026 -11.92 -4.59 34.52
N VAL A 1027 -12.57 -5.48 33.78
CA VAL A 1027 -13.32 -6.65 34.28
C VAL A 1027 -12.87 -7.90 33.54
N ALA A 1028 -13.24 -9.08 34.04
CA ALA A 1028 -13.11 -10.33 33.31
C ALA A 1028 -14.49 -10.97 33.12
N LEU A 1029 -14.83 -11.26 31.87
CA LEU A 1029 -16.14 -11.73 31.42
C LEU A 1029 -16.07 -13.24 31.20
N ASP A 1030 -17.04 -13.99 31.72
CA ASP A 1030 -17.12 -15.44 31.50
C ASP A 1030 -17.22 -15.75 30.00
N VAL A 1031 -16.41 -16.67 29.48
CA VAL A 1031 -16.48 -17.13 28.08
C VAL A 1031 -17.67 -18.08 27.93
N ARG A 1032 -18.47 -17.83 26.89
CA ARG A 1032 -19.71 -18.55 26.57
C ARG A 1032 -19.49 -19.57 25.45
N SER A 1033 -18.75 -19.17 24.42
CA SER A 1033 -18.57 -19.89 23.16
C SER A 1033 -17.14 -19.66 22.67
N VAL A 1034 -16.52 -20.69 22.11
CA VAL A 1034 -15.31 -20.55 21.28
C VAL A 1034 -15.53 -21.47 20.09
N GLU A 1035 -15.64 -20.90 18.89
CA GLU A 1035 -16.02 -21.61 17.68
C GLU A 1035 -15.01 -21.32 16.57
N GLU A 1036 -14.57 -22.35 15.84
CA GLU A 1036 -13.72 -22.21 14.65
C GLU A 1036 -14.54 -21.58 13.53
N VAL A 1037 -14.04 -20.50 12.93
CA VAL A 1037 -14.74 -19.71 11.91
C VAL A 1037 -13.89 -19.60 10.64
N GLU A 1038 -14.55 -19.58 9.49
CA GLU A 1038 -13.87 -19.26 8.23
C GLU A 1038 -13.36 -17.82 8.26
N PRO A 1039 -12.13 -17.54 7.78
CA PRO A 1039 -11.63 -16.18 7.67
C PRO A 1039 -12.41 -15.37 6.64
N SER A 1040 -12.44 -14.05 6.86
CA SER A 1040 -13.15 -13.10 6.00
C SER A 1040 -12.24 -12.11 5.26
N SER A 1041 -10.93 -12.24 5.42
CA SER A 1041 -9.88 -11.64 4.60
C SER A 1041 -8.79 -12.69 4.33
N GLU A 1042 -7.92 -12.46 3.33
CA GLU A 1042 -6.64 -13.19 3.19
C GLU A 1042 -5.58 -12.71 4.18
N TYR A 1043 -5.81 -11.53 4.77
CA TYR A 1043 -4.86 -10.81 5.60
C TYR A 1043 -5.34 -10.63 7.04
N VAL A 1044 -4.37 -10.39 7.89
CA VAL A 1044 -4.43 -10.57 9.34
C VAL A 1044 -3.55 -9.52 10.01
N TYR A 1045 -4.02 -8.86 11.07
CA TYR A 1045 -3.62 -7.50 11.44
C TYR A 1045 -3.49 -7.23 12.96
N ASP A 1046 -2.41 -6.57 13.36
CA ASP A 1046 -2.03 -6.36 14.78
C ASP A 1046 -1.26 -5.03 14.98
N PHE A 1047 -1.12 -4.58 16.24
CA PHE A 1047 -0.35 -3.39 16.63
C PHE A 1047 0.86 -3.75 17.50
N SER A 1048 1.91 -2.93 17.44
CA SER A 1048 2.94 -2.84 18.50
C SER A 1048 2.73 -1.53 19.26
N VAL A 1049 2.81 -1.55 20.60
CA VAL A 1049 2.25 -0.47 21.45
C VAL A 1049 3.19 -0.10 22.60
N GLU A 1050 3.61 1.18 22.64
CA GLU A 1050 4.76 1.65 23.40
C GLU A 1050 4.72 1.29 24.91
N ASN A 1051 5.68 0.47 25.36
CA ASN A 1051 5.86 -0.13 26.69
C ASN A 1051 4.80 -1.15 27.16
N ASP A 1052 3.52 -0.96 26.83
CA ASP A 1052 2.43 -1.76 27.40
C ASP A 1052 2.12 -3.03 26.55
N GLU A 1053 2.47 -3.01 25.26
CA GLU A 1053 2.35 -4.12 24.30
C GLU A 1053 1.01 -4.88 24.38
N ASN A 1054 -0.11 -4.15 24.34
CA ASN A 1054 -1.46 -4.70 24.24
C ASN A 1054 -2.42 -3.70 23.59
N PHE A 1055 -3.60 -4.17 23.20
CA PHE A 1055 -4.66 -3.34 22.62
C PHE A 1055 -6.05 -3.87 23.01
N VAL A 1056 -7.07 -3.03 22.83
CA VAL A 1056 -8.48 -3.41 22.95
C VAL A 1056 -9.04 -3.63 21.56
N ALA A 1057 -9.64 -4.79 21.33
CA ALA A 1057 -10.19 -5.16 20.03
C ALA A 1057 -11.55 -5.86 20.12
N GLY A 1058 -12.26 -5.95 19.01
CA GLY A 1058 -13.49 -6.72 18.88
C GLY A 1058 -14.75 -6.01 19.35
N MET A 1059 -15.89 -6.73 19.30
CA MET A 1059 -17.20 -6.13 19.47
C MET A 1059 -17.44 -5.66 20.91
N GLY A 1060 -17.37 -4.34 21.13
CA GLY A 1060 -17.42 -3.74 22.46
C GLY A 1060 -16.16 -3.92 23.31
N GLY A 1061 -15.07 -4.44 22.74
CA GLY A 1061 -13.75 -4.53 23.36
C GLY A 1061 -13.53 -5.73 24.28
N LEU A 1062 -12.62 -6.61 23.89
CA LEU A 1062 -11.87 -7.54 24.73
C LEU A 1062 -10.38 -7.10 24.72
N CYS A 1063 -9.62 -7.50 25.72
CA CYS A 1063 -8.19 -7.19 25.82
C CYS A 1063 -7.36 -8.25 25.09
N ALA A 1064 -6.96 -7.92 23.86
CA ALA A 1064 -5.95 -8.66 23.11
C ALA A 1064 -4.56 -8.34 23.68
N HIS A 1065 -3.64 -9.29 23.55
CA HIS A 1065 -2.21 -9.02 23.67
C HIS A 1065 -1.66 -8.80 22.26
N ASN A 1066 -0.71 -7.88 22.09
CA ASN A 1066 0.07 -7.85 20.86
C ASN A 1066 0.68 -9.25 20.68
N THR A 1067 0.67 -9.79 19.47
CA THR A 1067 0.91 -11.22 19.25
C THR A 1067 2.24 -11.70 19.87
N ASP A 1068 2.16 -12.48 20.96
CA ASP A 1068 3.33 -13.09 21.63
C ASP A 1068 3.83 -14.37 20.91
N ALA A 1069 3.14 -14.77 19.84
CA ALA A 1069 3.49 -15.92 19.01
C ALA A 1069 4.18 -15.50 17.70
N ASP A 1070 5.43 -15.89 17.53
CA ASP A 1070 6.05 -16.17 16.23
C ASP A 1070 5.95 -15.08 15.13
N VAL A 1071 5.69 -13.80 15.46
CA VAL A 1071 5.90 -12.69 14.52
C VAL A 1071 7.37 -12.31 14.44
N ASP A 1072 8.17 -12.37 15.52
CA ASP A 1072 9.63 -12.38 15.34
C ASP A 1072 10.04 -13.69 14.64
N GLY A 1073 9.29 -14.80 14.77
CA GLY A 1073 9.36 -15.94 13.83
C GLY A 1073 9.21 -15.54 12.35
N ALA A 1074 8.08 -14.98 11.95
CA ALA A 1074 7.76 -14.57 10.57
C ALA A 1074 8.66 -13.44 10.05
N HIS A 1075 9.03 -12.51 10.92
CA HIS A 1075 9.75 -11.30 10.56
C HIS A 1075 11.26 -11.52 10.60
N ILE A 1076 11.79 -12.29 11.56
CA ILE A 1076 13.16 -12.82 11.46
C ILE A 1076 13.23 -13.77 10.27
N ARG A 1077 12.20 -14.56 9.92
CA ARG A 1077 12.14 -15.29 8.64
C ARG A 1077 12.31 -14.34 7.46
N THR A 1078 11.43 -13.39 7.25
CA THR A 1078 11.49 -12.48 6.10
C THR A 1078 12.81 -11.69 6.06
N LEU A 1079 13.28 -11.15 7.20
CA LEU A 1079 14.57 -10.43 7.31
C LEU A 1079 15.79 -11.34 7.07
N LEU A 1080 15.76 -12.60 7.51
CA LEU A 1080 16.81 -13.59 7.20
C LEU A 1080 16.77 -14.00 5.73
N LEU A 1081 15.58 -14.16 5.14
CA LEU A 1081 15.43 -14.48 3.73
C LEU A 1081 15.91 -13.33 2.85
N THR A 1082 15.61 -12.07 3.19
CA THR A 1082 16.20 -10.87 2.56
C THR A 1082 17.73 -10.84 2.73
N LEU A 1083 18.26 -11.10 3.93
CA LEU A 1083 19.71 -11.21 4.18
C LEU A 1083 20.37 -12.31 3.35
N PHE A 1084 19.77 -13.50 3.30
CA PHE A 1084 20.30 -14.63 2.52
C PHE A 1084 20.19 -14.35 1.03
N TYR A 1085 19.05 -13.87 0.53
CA TYR A 1085 18.82 -13.57 -0.88
C TYR A 1085 19.77 -12.49 -1.42
N ARG A 1086 20.04 -11.43 -0.64
CA ARG A 1086 20.91 -10.32 -1.06
C ARG A 1086 22.40 -10.58 -0.87
N HIS A 1087 22.79 -11.32 0.17
CA HIS A 1087 24.19 -11.35 0.62
C HIS A 1087 24.78 -12.75 0.85
N MET A 1088 23.97 -13.81 0.75
CA MET A 1088 24.38 -15.21 0.85
C MET A 1088 23.61 -16.11 -0.14
N LYS A 1089 23.23 -15.58 -1.31
CA LYS A 1089 22.27 -16.22 -2.24
C LYS A 1089 22.58 -17.70 -2.59
N PRO A 1090 23.85 -18.13 -2.69
CA PRO A 1090 24.19 -19.54 -2.89
C PRO A 1090 23.64 -20.50 -1.81
N LEU A 1091 23.31 -20.02 -0.60
CA LEU A 1091 22.64 -20.84 0.42
C LEU A 1091 21.20 -21.23 0.02
N LEU A 1092 20.49 -20.34 -0.68
CA LEU A 1092 19.15 -20.60 -1.21
C LEU A 1092 19.23 -21.41 -2.51
N GLU A 1093 20.20 -21.10 -3.37
CA GLU A 1093 20.44 -21.82 -4.63
C GLU A 1093 20.90 -23.28 -4.41
N ALA A 1094 21.68 -23.54 -3.35
CA ALA A 1094 22.04 -24.88 -2.91
C ALA A 1094 20.94 -25.57 -2.06
N GLY A 1095 19.85 -24.86 -1.74
CA GLY A 1095 18.72 -25.39 -0.97
C GLY A 1095 19.00 -25.65 0.50
N TYR A 1096 19.91 -24.90 1.13
CA TYR A 1096 20.33 -25.09 2.52
C TYR A 1096 19.48 -24.33 3.57
N VAL A 1097 18.44 -23.62 3.14
CA VAL A 1097 17.50 -22.88 4.00
C VAL A 1097 16.14 -23.59 4.03
N TYR A 1098 15.54 -23.68 5.23
CA TYR A 1098 14.24 -24.33 5.44
C TYR A 1098 13.40 -23.49 6.44
N ALA A 1099 12.16 -23.91 6.69
CA ALA A 1099 11.30 -23.56 7.81
C ALA A 1099 10.86 -24.86 8.50
N ALA A 1100 10.82 -24.92 9.84
CA ALA A 1100 10.23 -26.10 10.50
C ALA A 1100 8.72 -25.98 10.51
N GLN A 1101 8.07 -27.13 10.36
CA GLN A 1101 6.65 -27.28 10.61
C GLN A 1101 6.53 -28.23 11.80
N PRO A 1102 6.48 -27.71 13.05
CA PRO A 1102 6.13 -28.55 14.19
C PRO A 1102 4.70 -29.07 14.03
N PRO A 1103 4.39 -30.31 14.45
CA PRO A 1103 3.02 -30.76 14.58
C PRO A 1103 2.30 -29.95 15.64
N LEU A 1104 1.03 -29.60 15.40
CA LEU A 1104 0.20 -28.86 16.34
C LEU A 1104 -0.25 -29.72 17.52
N TYR A 1105 -0.36 -31.05 17.33
CA TYR A 1105 -0.84 -31.98 18.35
C TYR A 1105 0.01 -33.25 18.48
N ARG A 1106 0.05 -33.79 19.71
CA ARG A 1106 0.57 -35.11 20.07
C ARG A 1106 -0.50 -35.93 20.78
N VAL A 1107 -0.94 -37.01 20.12
CA VAL A 1107 -1.88 -38.01 20.64
C VAL A 1107 -1.12 -39.23 21.15
N ARG A 1108 -1.50 -39.77 22.31
CA ARG A 1108 -0.95 -41.03 22.84
C ARG A 1108 -2.04 -42.05 23.07
N TYR A 1109 -1.72 -43.31 22.75
CA TYR A 1109 -2.65 -44.41 22.92
C TYR A 1109 -1.94 -45.76 23.05
N LYS A 1110 -2.28 -46.52 24.10
CA LYS A 1110 -1.76 -47.85 24.47
C LYS A 1110 -0.23 -47.92 24.60
N GLY A 1111 0.42 -46.78 24.80
CA GLY A 1111 1.88 -46.63 24.92
C GLY A 1111 2.56 -46.14 23.63
N GLU A 1112 1.86 -46.13 22.50
CA GLU A 1112 2.34 -45.50 21.26
C GLU A 1112 2.05 -43.99 21.27
N THR A 1113 2.80 -43.23 20.48
CA THR A 1113 2.64 -41.78 20.29
C THR A 1113 2.44 -41.49 18.80
N TYR A 1114 1.54 -40.58 18.48
CA TYR A 1114 1.15 -40.17 17.13
C TYR A 1114 1.06 -38.64 17.12
N ASP A 1115 1.79 -37.99 16.21
CA ASP A 1115 1.73 -36.55 16.06
C ASP A 1115 0.87 -36.18 14.85
N ALA A 1116 0.26 -34.99 14.89
CA ALA A 1116 -0.66 -34.51 13.87
C ALA A 1116 -0.35 -33.05 13.50
N MET A 1117 -0.33 -32.77 12.21
CA MET A 1117 -0.07 -31.44 11.65
C MET A 1117 -1.30 -30.54 11.67
N THR A 1118 -2.50 -31.12 11.72
CA THR A 1118 -3.79 -30.39 11.73
C THR A 1118 -4.78 -31.01 12.70
N GLU A 1119 -5.78 -30.23 13.10
CA GLU A 1119 -6.87 -30.69 13.99
C GLU A 1119 -7.68 -31.83 13.34
N ALA A 1120 -7.96 -31.71 12.04
CA ALA A 1120 -8.60 -32.77 11.23
C ALA A 1120 -7.75 -34.04 11.03
N GLU A 1121 -6.44 -34.00 11.29
CA GLU A 1121 -5.57 -35.18 11.34
C GLU A 1121 -5.52 -35.77 12.75
N ARG A 1122 -5.46 -34.91 13.79
CA ARG A 1122 -5.59 -35.29 15.20
C ARG A 1122 -6.88 -36.09 15.43
N ASP A 1123 -8.00 -35.66 14.85
CA ASP A 1123 -9.29 -36.34 15.02
C ASP A 1123 -9.40 -37.65 14.24
N ARG A 1124 -8.79 -37.75 13.04
CA ARG A 1124 -8.66 -39.05 12.35
C ARG A 1124 -7.81 -40.04 13.14
N ILE A 1125 -6.71 -39.59 13.75
CA ILE A 1125 -5.89 -40.42 14.65
C ILE A 1125 -6.72 -40.87 15.88
N VAL A 1126 -7.48 -39.95 16.49
CA VAL A 1126 -8.34 -40.24 17.63
C VAL A 1126 -9.47 -41.23 17.27
N GLU A 1127 -10.16 -41.05 16.14
CA GLU A 1127 -11.25 -41.92 15.72
C GLU A 1127 -10.74 -43.28 15.23
N GLU A 1128 -9.87 -43.32 14.21
CA GLU A 1128 -9.44 -44.56 13.57
C GLU A 1128 -8.48 -45.38 14.44
N THR A 1129 -7.49 -44.72 15.05
CA THR A 1129 -6.44 -45.39 15.83
C THR A 1129 -6.85 -45.52 17.30
N CYS A 1130 -7.31 -44.44 17.93
CA CYS A 1130 -7.68 -44.46 19.36
C CYS A 1130 -9.10 -44.98 19.63
N ASN A 1131 -9.93 -45.20 18.61
CA ASN A 1131 -11.34 -45.61 18.74
C ASN A 1131 -12.13 -44.62 19.63
N GLY A 1132 -11.90 -43.31 19.40
CA GLY A 1132 -12.50 -42.20 20.13
C GLY A 1132 -12.04 -42.04 21.58
N ASN A 1133 -11.00 -42.74 22.02
CA ASN A 1133 -10.54 -42.75 23.42
C ASN A 1133 -8.99 -42.78 23.50
N PRO A 1134 -8.29 -41.66 23.25
CA PRO A 1134 -6.84 -41.56 23.49
C PRO A 1134 -6.51 -41.63 24.99
N ASP A 1135 -5.29 -42.02 25.35
CA ASP A 1135 -4.80 -41.98 26.73
C ASP A 1135 -4.38 -40.55 27.15
N GLN A 1136 -3.90 -39.76 26.18
CA GLN A 1136 -3.52 -38.35 26.35
C GLN A 1136 -3.57 -37.66 24.97
N VAL A 1137 -3.99 -36.39 24.94
CA VAL A 1137 -3.73 -35.46 23.82
C VAL A 1137 -3.01 -34.24 24.41
N GLN A 1138 -2.07 -33.67 23.67
CA GLN A 1138 -1.34 -32.45 24.02
C GLN A 1138 -1.23 -31.58 22.78
N ARG A 1139 -1.63 -30.31 22.88
CA ARG A 1139 -1.36 -29.26 21.86
C ARG A 1139 0.05 -28.69 22.08
N PHE A 1140 0.68 -28.16 21.03
CA PHE A 1140 1.98 -27.49 21.09
C PHE A 1140 1.88 -26.05 20.58
N LYS A 1141 2.43 -25.10 21.33
CA LYS A 1141 2.24 -23.65 21.17
C LYS A 1141 3.56 -22.96 20.81
N GLY A 1142 4.18 -23.42 19.73
CA GLY A 1142 5.52 -22.98 19.34
C GLY A 1142 6.68 -23.68 20.08
N LEU A 1143 7.90 -23.37 19.66
CA LEU A 1143 9.12 -24.14 19.97
C LEU A 1143 9.65 -23.91 21.40
N GLY A 1144 9.20 -22.86 22.09
CA GLY A 1144 9.62 -22.54 23.45
C GLY A 1144 9.05 -23.47 24.51
N GLU A 1145 7.78 -23.84 24.38
CA GLU A 1145 7.03 -24.62 25.38
C GLU A 1145 7.26 -26.13 25.28
N MET A 1146 7.66 -26.63 24.11
CA MET A 1146 8.04 -28.03 23.95
C MET A 1146 9.19 -28.38 24.88
N ASN A 1147 8.99 -29.35 25.78
CA ASN A 1147 10.09 -29.81 26.62
C ASN A 1147 11.19 -30.47 25.76
N PRO A 1148 12.45 -30.52 26.21
CA PRO A 1148 13.58 -30.97 25.40
C PRO A 1148 13.40 -32.30 24.65
N GLN A 1149 12.70 -33.28 25.24
CA GLN A 1149 12.42 -34.54 24.55
C GLN A 1149 11.33 -34.38 23.49
N GLN A 1150 10.28 -33.61 23.77
CA GLN A 1150 9.20 -33.37 22.80
C GLN A 1150 9.72 -32.61 21.58
N LEU A 1151 10.47 -31.54 21.80
CA LEU A 1151 11.09 -30.74 20.74
C LEU A 1151 12.03 -31.59 19.87
N TRP A 1152 12.78 -32.53 20.48
CA TRP A 1152 13.51 -33.54 19.74
C TRP A 1152 12.57 -34.39 18.87
N ASP A 1153 11.64 -35.12 19.52
CA ASP A 1153 10.78 -36.11 18.87
C ASP A 1153 9.96 -35.54 17.69
N THR A 1154 9.57 -34.26 17.74
CA THR A 1154 8.69 -33.62 16.75
C THR A 1154 9.41 -32.82 15.68
N THR A 1155 10.43 -32.04 16.07
CA THR A 1155 10.90 -30.90 15.26
C THR A 1155 12.41 -30.95 14.99
N MET A 1156 13.18 -31.67 15.81
CA MET A 1156 14.63 -31.76 15.64
C MET A 1156 15.10 -33.10 15.09
N ASP A 1157 14.43 -34.22 15.39
CA ASP A 1157 14.82 -35.55 14.92
C ASP A 1157 14.76 -35.65 13.37
N PRO A 1158 15.89 -35.88 12.67
CA PRO A 1158 15.92 -35.97 11.22
C PRO A 1158 15.06 -37.09 10.62
N ASP A 1159 14.75 -38.14 11.39
CA ASP A 1159 13.96 -39.28 10.92
C ASP A 1159 12.43 -39.02 11.00
N GLN A 1160 11.97 -37.96 11.70
CA GLN A 1160 10.53 -37.72 11.98
C GLN A 1160 10.02 -36.30 11.67
N ARG A 1161 10.85 -35.26 11.75
CA ARG A 1161 10.43 -33.86 11.60
C ARG A 1161 9.98 -33.49 10.18
N ILE A 1162 9.14 -32.45 10.06
CA ILE A 1162 8.74 -31.84 8.78
C ILE A 1162 9.42 -30.47 8.61
N LEU A 1163 10.00 -30.24 7.41
CA LEU A 1163 10.65 -28.99 7.02
C LEU A 1163 10.14 -28.53 5.65
N LYS A 1164 9.60 -27.31 5.52
CA LYS A 1164 9.43 -26.65 4.21
C LYS A 1164 10.82 -26.17 3.76
N GLN A 1165 11.33 -26.65 2.64
CA GLN A 1165 12.54 -26.07 2.04
C GLN A 1165 12.21 -24.68 1.48
N ILE A 1166 13.02 -23.67 1.78
CA ILE A 1166 12.78 -22.31 1.29
C ILE A 1166 13.52 -22.13 -0.03
N THR A 1167 12.77 -21.72 -1.06
CA THR A 1167 13.30 -21.51 -2.39
C THR A 1167 13.86 -20.10 -2.58
N ILE A 1168 14.51 -19.88 -3.71
CA ILE A 1168 14.89 -18.53 -4.17
C ILE A 1168 13.64 -17.69 -4.40
N GLU A 1169 12.50 -18.29 -4.78
CA GLU A 1169 11.27 -17.58 -5.11
C GLU A 1169 10.54 -17.08 -3.86
N ASP A 1170 10.42 -17.92 -2.81
CA ASP A 1170 9.94 -17.50 -1.48
C ASP A 1170 10.76 -16.30 -0.95
N ALA A 1171 12.09 -16.37 -1.09
CA ALA A 1171 13.00 -15.33 -0.60
C ALA A 1171 13.03 -14.07 -1.50
N ALA A 1172 12.78 -14.22 -2.80
CA ALA A 1172 12.63 -13.10 -3.74
C ALA A 1172 11.28 -12.39 -3.58
N ALA A 1173 10.21 -13.09 -3.19
CA ALA A 1173 8.92 -12.47 -2.83
C ALA A 1173 9.07 -11.61 -1.57
N ALA A 1174 9.67 -12.16 -0.51
CA ALA A 1174 10.06 -11.43 0.70
C ALA A 1174 10.91 -10.18 0.39
N ASP A 1175 11.88 -10.30 -0.53
CA ASP A 1175 12.71 -9.18 -0.94
C ASP A 1175 11.96 -8.14 -1.81
N LYS A 1176 11.08 -8.58 -2.71
CA LYS A 1176 10.26 -7.70 -3.56
C LYS A 1176 9.31 -6.87 -2.70
N MET A 1177 8.65 -7.47 -1.70
CA MET A 1177 7.78 -6.76 -0.76
C MET A 1177 8.53 -5.61 -0.06
N PHE A 1178 9.72 -5.87 0.50
CA PHE A 1178 10.55 -4.83 1.11
C PHE A 1178 11.04 -3.79 0.09
N SER A 1179 11.39 -4.19 -1.13
CA SER A 1179 11.88 -3.27 -2.17
C SER A 1179 10.80 -2.31 -2.66
N VAL A 1180 9.55 -2.80 -2.84
CA VAL A 1180 8.40 -2.00 -3.32
C VAL A 1180 7.80 -1.14 -2.22
N LEU A 1181 7.56 -1.70 -1.03
CA LEU A 1181 6.87 -0.99 0.06
C LEU A 1181 7.79 -0.05 0.85
N MET A 1182 9.10 -0.35 0.93
CA MET A 1182 10.05 0.41 1.77
C MET A 1182 11.22 1.06 1.00
N GLY A 1183 11.26 0.98 -0.34
CA GLY A 1183 12.18 1.76 -1.18
C GLY A 1183 11.76 3.23 -1.37
N ASP A 1184 12.64 4.05 -1.94
CA ASP A 1184 12.45 5.51 -2.06
C ASP A 1184 11.64 5.95 -3.32
N ALA A 1185 11.27 5.01 -4.20
CA ALA A 1185 10.64 5.30 -5.50
C ALA A 1185 9.09 5.33 -5.43
N VAL A 1186 8.51 6.52 -5.63
CA VAL A 1186 7.06 6.76 -5.55
C VAL A 1186 6.27 6.19 -6.74
N GLU A 1187 6.80 6.30 -7.95
CA GLU A 1187 6.02 5.98 -9.15
C GLU A 1187 5.79 4.46 -9.38
N PRO A 1188 6.77 3.56 -9.15
CA PRO A 1188 6.51 2.11 -9.14
C PRO A 1188 5.52 1.68 -8.05
N ARG A 1189 5.40 2.47 -6.96
CA ARG A 1189 4.41 2.25 -5.90
C ARG A 1189 3.02 2.73 -6.33
N LYS A 1190 2.92 3.84 -7.08
CA LYS A 1190 1.67 4.25 -7.74
C LYS A 1190 1.24 3.30 -8.85
N GLU A 1191 2.17 2.73 -9.63
CA GLU A 1191 1.86 1.68 -10.60
C GLU A 1191 1.33 0.45 -9.87
N PHE A 1192 2.00 -0.01 -8.81
CA PHE A 1192 1.50 -1.10 -7.96
C PHE A 1192 0.09 -0.80 -7.39
N ILE A 1193 -0.14 0.40 -6.85
CA ILE A 1193 -1.47 0.82 -6.34
C ILE A 1193 -2.51 0.86 -7.48
N LYS A 1194 -2.16 1.32 -8.68
CA LYS A 1194 -3.05 1.32 -9.85
C LYS A 1194 -3.33 -0.07 -10.41
N GLU A 1195 -2.36 -0.98 -10.40
CA GLU A 1195 -2.52 -2.36 -10.87
C GLU A 1195 -3.44 -3.18 -9.96
N HIS A 1196 -3.45 -2.90 -8.64
CA HIS A 1196 -4.34 -3.58 -7.67
C HIS A 1196 -5.61 -2.76 -7.36
N SER A 1197 -5.72 -1.52 -7.83
CA SER A 1197 -6.95 -0.71 -7.77
C SER A 1197 -8.21 -1.38 -8.34
N PRO A 1198 -8.18 -2.31 -9.31
CA PRO A 1198 -9.38 -3.04 -9.75
C PRO A 1198 -9.94 -4.02 -8.71
N GLU A 1199 -9.14 -4.44 -7.73
CA GLU A 1199 -9.55 -5.34 -6.64
C GLU A 1199 -10.14 -4.56 -5.45
N ALA A 1200 -9.88 -3.25 -5.39
CA ALA A 1200 -10.49 -2.32 -4.44
C ALA A 1200 -11.83 -1.78 -4.98
N GLU A 1201 -12.96 -2.36 -4.57
CA GLU A 1201 -14.25 -1.67 -4.75
C GLU A 1201 -14.25 -0.33 -3.98
N TRP A 1202 -14.46 0.77 -4.71
CA TRP A 1202 -14.60 2.17 -4.23
C TRP A 1202 -13.31 2.96 -3.95
N VAL A 1203 -12.61 3.33 -5.03
CA VAL A 1203 -11.83 4.58 -5.09
C VAL A 1203 -12.38 5.45 -6.23
N ASP A 1204 -12.91 6.64 -5.88
CA ASP A 1204 -13.23 7.70 -6.85
C ASP A 1204 -11.99 8.63 -7.02
N ILE A 1205 -11.93 9.36 -8.15
CA ILE A 1205 -10.74 10.07 -8.68
C ILE A 1205 -10.29 11.28 -7.84
#